data_AF-A0A507FCM1-F1
#
_entry.id   AF-A0A507FCM1-F1
#
_cell.length_a   1.000
_cell.length_b   1.000
_cell.length_c   1.000
_cell.angle_alpha   90.00
_cell.angle_beta   90.00
_cell.angle_gamma   90.00
#
_symmetry.space_group_name_H-M   'P 1'
#
loop_
_entity.id
_entity.type
_entity.pdbx_description
1 polymer ?
#
loop_
_entity_poly.entity_id
_entity_poly.type
_entity_poly.pdbx_seq_one_letter_code
_entity_poly.pdbx_strand_id
1 'polypeptide(L)'
;MDESDSNSEYEEAAAALPQSAATATAEGAADAAAAKTKRKRRKRPKRKRKAAKTDADAAETEATEPVLVHADEPAVLEAADTHAATQVEAFDFEAFEQMVDMNEARLDWAADSVPKELQKYWRHRFSLFALFDQGIKLDYESWFSVTPEKVAAHIATRCGNAKTVIDAFCGAGGNSIQFALAGYNVISVDIDPVKLVCARKNAEIYGALDRITFINGDFMQISHQLKGDIVFLSPPWGGPEYLSHETYDIKTMIPMDGEKLFEQASNISPNIMYYVPKNSDADALIALAGPGGECELEEVYLNDRAKHFAVAVVTLGIFTDITIYSIIIPIVPFILEELHEAESWVGILLAIYGLGVIIGSLGFGMLVTKKLMSKKFVMLGSLVMVWLSILFFALSKSIWMLAAARLCQGFASTGVWIMGFALVADYYDNDQSNLGVVMSIIMSGLSLGMLAGPPIGGALYGVNEHAPFIFCAALVFLDLVGRVMIADPSTLPLVNDTEETLQELETGKRSSQFLVTDDPAIDPTPSPLSNKKVTPEPVTIAALFKMKALWVAAVFCGVMAICFTQLEPTLPLHLKNLYGYNSGQIGAVWLALVVPNVAGGLLGGYSFDKLGMRRTCMIGMPASAVALFVLAIPGPTSVVWTCCVLVFAGFILGFGSAPMMPAIAAAVPKEYYTLGYALMNFMFSFGIAIGPLVGSFVFQYVGWMWQMLVFGIFLTLMTPLILLM
;
A
#
# COMPACT_ATOMS: atom_id res chain seq x y z
N MET A 1 -13.98 30.44 -39.33
CA MET A 1 -12.70 30.88 -39.89
C MET A 1 -11.63 29.89 -39.49
N ASP A 2 -11.32 28.86 -40.27
CA ASP A 2 -11.88 28.09 -41.41
C ASP A 2 -10.73 27.09 -41.69
N GLU A 3 -10.93 25.83 -42.03
CA GLU A 3 -11.49 25.34 -43.29
C GLU A 3 -12.05 23.92 -43.14
N SER A 4 -13.10 23.67 -43.91
CA SER A 4 -13.78 22.40 -44.18
C SER A 4 -13.08 21.61 -45.30
N ASP A 5 -13.00 20.28 -45.20
CA ASP A 5 -13.91 19.37 -45.93
C ASP A 5 -13.46 17.90 -45.92
N SER A 6 -14.47 17.04 -46.07
CA SER A 6 -14.47 15.64 -46.55
C SER A 6 -14.08 14.51 -45.58
N ASN A 7 -15.11 13.80 -45.11
CA ASN A 7 -15.06 12.36 -44.89
C ASN A 7 -16.47 11.77 -45.05
N SER A 8 -16.70 11.15 -46.20
CA SER A 8 -17.89 10.35 -46.50
C SER A 8 -17.46 9.16 -47.34
N GLU A 9 -17.33 8.00 -46.73
CA GLU A 9 -17.46 6.67 -47.35
C GLU A 9 -17.40 5.63 -46.22
N TYR A 10 -18.06 4.48 -46.42
CA TYR A 10 -18.24 3.34 -45.51
C TYR A 10 -19.51 3.31 -44.62
N GLU A 11 -20.68 3.43 -45.26
CA GLU A 11 -21.92 2.76 -44.82
C GLU A 11 -22.61 2.13 -46.04
N GLU A 12 -22.38 0.83 -46.31
CA GLU A 12 -23.35 -0.04 -47.00
C GLU A 12 -22.90 -1.50 -46.97
N ALA A 13 -23.56 -2.34 -46.16
CA ALA A 13 -23.91 -3.73 -46.48
C ALA A 13 -24.65 -4.37 -45.28
N ALA A 14 -25.98 -4.35 -45.36
CA ALA A 14 -26.88 -5.07 -44.48
C ALA A 14 -27.06 -6.55 -44.89
N ALA A 15 -27.48 -7.35 -43.90
CA ALA A 15 -28.39 -8.49 -44.00
C ALA A 15 -27.91 -9.84 -44.58
N ALA A 16 -27.77 -10.84 -43.69
CA ALA A 16 -28.25 -12.20 -43.92
C ALA A 16 -28.45 -12.96 -42.59
N LEU A 17 -29.70 -13.33 -42.29
CA LEU A 17 -30.12 -14.35 -41.30
C LEU A 17 -30.06 -15.74 -41.96
N PRO A 18 -29.94 -16.87 -41.21
CA PRO A 18 -31.15 -17.55 -40.73
C PRO A 18 -31.09 -18.21 -39.34
N GLN A 19 -32.31 -18.44 -38.84
CA GLN A 19 -32.70 -19.14 -37.61
C GLN A 19 -32.45 -20.67 -37.66
N SER A 20 -31.93 -21.25 -36.57
CA SER A 20 -32.29 -22.54 -35.94
C SER A 20 -31.31 -22.74 -34.77
N ALA A 21 -31.57 -23.33 -33.60
CA ALA A 21 -32.65 -24.13 -33.09
C ALA A 21 -32.71 -23.94 -31.55
N ALA A 22 -33.92 -23.89 -31.00
CA ALA A 22 -34.16 -24.12 -29.59
C ALA A 22 -34.47 -25.61 -29.40
N THR A 23 -33.78 -26.29 -28.46
CA THR A 23 -34.23 -27.37 -27.57
C THR A 23 -33.06 -28.29 -27.18
N ALA A 24 -32.63 -28.26 -25.92
CA ALA A 24 -32.18 -29.46 -25.18
C ALA A 24 -31.90 -29.12 -23.69
N THR A 25 -32.89 -29.47 -22.86
CA THR A 25 -32.75 -30.15 -21.55
C THR A 25 -31.88 -29.51 -20.45
N ALA A 26 -32.60 -28.87 -19.53
CA ALA A 26 -32.30 -28.90 -18.11
C ALA A 26 -32.51 -30.32 -17.55
N GLU A 27 -31.43 -31.05 -17.32
CA GLU A 27 -31.35 -32.23 -16.44
C GLU A 27 -29.85 -32.56 -16.29
N GLY A 28 -29.25 -32.23 -15.14
CA GLY A 28 -27.83 -32.51 -14.90
C GLY A 28 -27.17 -31.73 -13.76
N ALA A 29 -27.79 -30.64 -13.28
CA ALA A 29 -27.19 -29.78 -12.25
C ALA A 29 -27.63 -30.08 -10.80
N ALA A 30 -28.31 -31.20 -10.54
CA ALA A 30 -28.88 -31.51 -9.22
C ALA A 30 -28.14 -32.59 -8.40
N ASP A 31 -27.15 -33.31 -8.95
CA ASP A 31 -26.51 -34.44 -8.26
C ASP A 31 -25.06 -34.21 -7.77
N ALA A 32 -24.50 -33.01 -7.93
CA ALA A 32 -23.13 -32.71 -7.46
C ALA A 32 -23.06 -32.03 -6.07
N ALA A 33 -24.20 -31.70 -5.45
CA ALA A 33 -24.25 -30.93 -4.20
C ALA A 33 -24.40 -31.76 -2.91
N ALA A 34 -24.40 -33.10 -3.00
CA ALA A 34 -24.68 -33.99 -1.85
C ALA A 34 -23.55 -34.99 -1.56
N ALA A 35 -22.28 -34.56 -1.56
CA ALA A 35 -21.18 -35.46 -1.18
C ALA A 35 -19.95 -34.75 -0.60
N LYS A 36 -20.09 -33.89 0.41
CA LYS A 36 -18.93 -33.37 1.18
C LYS A 36 -19.28 -32.92 2.61
N THR A 37 -20.00 -33.77 3.35
CA THR A 37 -20.24 -33.54 4.80
C THR A 37 -20.05 -34.83 5.58
N LYS A 38 -18.80 -35.14 5.96
CA LYS A 38 -18.45 -36.03 7.10
C LYS A 38 -16.92 -36.13 7.23
N ARG A 39 -16.31 -35.32 8.11
CA ARG A 39 -15.06 -35.74 8.75
C ARG A 39 -15.02 -35.32 10.22
N LYS A 40 -15.01 -36.35 11.06
CA LYS A 40 -15.11 -36.33 12.52
C LYS A 40 -13.95 -35.61 13.19
N ARG A 41 -14.28 -34.75 14.18
CA ARG A 41 -13.40 -34.22 15.23
C ARG A 41 -12.68 -35.36 15.98
N ARG A 42 -11.34 -35.38 16.01
CA ARG A 42 -10.53 -36.13 17.00
C ARG A 42 -9.93 -35.13 17.99
N LYS A 43 -10.32 -35.28 19.28
CA LYS A 43 -9.71 -34.59 20.43
C LYS A 43 -8.32 -35.17 20.72
N ARG A 44 -7.31 -34.33 20.94
CA ARG A 44 -6.01 -34.71 21.54
C ARG A 44 -5.99 -34.32 23.05
N PRO A 45 -5.37 -35.13 23.93
CA PRO A 45 -5.48 -34.96 25.38
C PRO A 45 -4.42 -34.03 25.99
N LYS A 46 -4.81 -33.34 27.07
CA LYS A 46 -3.96 -32.49 27.93
C LYS A 46 -2.93 -33.33 28.69
N ARG A 47 -1.66 -32.90 28.71
CA ARG A 47 -0.64 -33.42 29.65
C ARG A 47 -0.06 -32.28 30.49
N LYS A 48 -0.28 -32.38 31.80
CA LYS A 48 0.28 -31.54 32.86
C LYS A 48 1.80 -31.76 32.96
N ARG A 49 2.58 -30.71 33.21
CA ARG A 49 3.92 -30.82 33.80
C ARG A 49 4.07 -29.86 34.97
N LYS A 50 4.59 -30.42 36.06
CA LYS A 50 4.76 -29.84 37.40
C LYS A 50 5.90 -28.83 37.41
N ALA A 51 5.74 -27.82 38.27
CA ALA A 51 6.80 -26.92 38.71
C ALA A 51 7.78 -27.65 39.64
N ALA A 52 9.06 -27.31 39.52
CA ALA A 52 10.07 -27.50 40.56
C ALA A 52 10.86 -26.19 40.69
N LYS A 53 10.89 -25.67 41.91
CA LYS A 53 11.76 -24.59 42.40
C LYS A 53 13.18 -25.15 42.55
N THR A 54 14.20 -24.28 42.42
CA THR A 54 15.20 -24.07 43.48
C THR A 54 15.99 -22.78 43.25
N ASP A 55 16.45 -22.25 44.37
CA ASP A 55 16.98 -20.92 44.68
C ASP A 55 18.47 -20.71 44.31
N ALA A 56 18.94 -19.49 44.63
CA ALA A 56 20.33 -19.02 44.85
C ALA A 56 21.10 -18.50 43.62
N ASP A 57 21.92 -17.45 43.70
CA ASP A 57 22.18 -16.44 44.72
C ASP A 57 22.91 -15.27 44.01
N ALA A 58 22.88 -14.10 44.63
CA ALA A 58 23.48 -12.88 44.13
C ALA A 58 25.01 -12.84 44.35
N ALA A 59 25.73 -12.30 43.37
CA ALA A 59 27.06 -11.71 43.57
C ALA A 59 27.27 -10.56 42.57
N GLU A 60 27.43 -9.36 43.11
CA GLU A 60 27.86 -8.15 42.42
C GLU A 60 29.33 -8.25 42.01
N THR A 61 29.72 -7.67 40.87
CA THR A 61 31.04 -7.05 40.71
C THR A 61 31.10 -6.11 39.49
N GLU A 62 31.31 -4.84 39.82
CA GLU A 62 32.04 -3.74 39.18
C GLU A 62 32.23 -3.65 37.65
N ALA A 63 31.83 -2.48 37.16
CA ALA A 63 32.10 -1.94 35.84
C ALA A 63 33.56 -1.51 35.68
N THR A 64 34.17 -1.83 34.53
CA THR A 64 35.38 -1.18 34.02
C THR A 64 35.21 -0.87 32.53
N GLU A 65 35.57 0.35 32.16
CA GLU A 65 35.46 0.95 30.82
C GLU A 65 36.37 0.26 29.79
N PRO A 66 36.01 0.23 28.49
CA PRO A 66 36.88 -0.33 27.46
C PRO A 66 37.97 0.68 27.05
N VAL A 67 39.21 0.20 27.07
CA VAL A 67 40.40 0.86 26.51
C VAL A 67 40.44 0.63 25.00
N LEU A 68 40.56 1.72 24.24
CA LEU A 68 40.86 1.76 22.81
C LEU A 68 42.25 1.16 22.55
N VAL A 69 42.34 0.13 21.70
CA VAL A 69 43.61 -0.34 21.12
C VAL A 69 43.53 -0.26 19.60
N HIS A 70 44.60 0.30 19.06
CA HIS A 70 44.85 0.67 17.67
C HIS A 70 44.66 -0.48 16.67
N ALA A 71 44.19 -0.11 15.49
CA ALA A 71 44.13 -0.96 14.31
C ALA A 71 45.54 -1.24 13.77
N ASP A 72 45.94 -2.51 13.78
CA ASP A 72 46.99 -3.03 12.89
C ASP A 72 46.33 -3.59 11.62
N GLU A 73 47.04 -3.44 10.50
CA GLU A 73 46.66 -3.74 9.11
C GLU A 73 46.05 -5.15 8.91
N PRO A 74 45.13 -5.33 7.94
CA PRO A 74 44.54 -6.64 7.70
C PRO A 74 45.57 -7.56 7.03
N ALA A 75 45.84 -8.67 7.71
CA ALA A 75 46.52 -9.82 7.13
C ALA A 75 45.71 -10.35 5.93
N VAL A 76 46.39 -10.52 4.80
CA VAL A 76 45.89 -11.19 3.60
C VAL A 76 45.49 -12.62 4.00
N LEU A 77 44.19 -12.88 4.06
CA LEU A 77 43.64 -14.23 4.18
C LEU A 77 43.74 -14.89 2.80
N GLU A 78 44.53 -15.97 2.71
CA GLU A 78 44.58 -16.84 1.55
C GLU A 78 43.18 -17.38 1.22
N ALA A 79 42.81 -17.30 -0.07
CA ALA A 79 41.59 -17.84 -0.63
C ALA A 79 41.51 -19.35 -0.41
N ALA A 80 40.63 -19.79 0.48
CA ALA A 80 40.38 -21.20 0.73
C ALA A 80 39.28 -21.74 -0.21
N ASP A 81 39.64 -22.77 -0.98
CA ASP A 81 38.79 -23.85 -1.52
C ASP A 81 37.62 -23.54 -2.49
N THR A 82 37.82 -22.68 -3.50
CA THR A 82 36.97 -22.66 -4.71
C THR A 82 37.47 -23.61 -5.82
N HIS A 83 38.72 -24.06 -5.76
CA HIS A 83 39.35 -24.86 -6.84
C HIS A 83 38.89 -26.33 -6.93
N ALA A 84 38.10 -26.85 -5.98
CA ALA A 84 37.70 -28.26 -5.98
C ALA A 84 36.41 -28.57 -6.77
N ALA A 85 35.68 -27.56 -7.27
CA ALA A 85 34.33 -27.74 -7.83
C ALA A 85 34.25 -27.87 -9.36
N THR A 86 35.28 -27.48 -10.11
CA THR A 86 35.24 -27.39 -11.59
C THR A 86 36.50 -27.96 -12.24
N GLN A 87 36.34 -28.73 -13.33
CA GLN A 87 37.46 -29.18 -14.18
C GLN A 87 37.86 -28.14 -15.25
N VAL A 88 37.15 -27.01 -15.30
CA VAL A 88 37.39 -25.89 -16.22
C VAL A 88 38.25 -24.85 -15.51
N GLU A 89 39.27 -24.34 -16.20
CA GLU A 89 40.12 -23.25 -15.70
C GLU A 89 39.33 -21.94 -15.62
N ALA A 90 39.62 -21.12 -14.60
CA ALA A 90 39.05 -19.79 -14.46
C ALA A 90 39.54 -18.87 -15.58
N PHE A 91 38.74 -17.88 -15.94
CA PHE A 91 39.10 -16.92 -17.00
C PHE A 91 40.29 -16.04 -16.60
N ASP A 92 41.31 -15.99 -17.47
CA ASP A 92 42.48 -15.14 -17.30
C ASP A 92 42.20 -13.71 -17.78
N PHE A 93 41.81 -12.86 -16.84
CA PHE A 93 41.51 -11.46 -17.09
C PHE A 93 42.74 -10.63 -17.48
N GLU A 94 43.91 -10.92 -16.90
CA GLU A 94 45.13 -10.14 -17.18
C GLU A 94 45.62 -10.36 -18.61
N ALA A 95 45.59 -11.61 -19.08
CA ALA A 95 45.94 -11.93 -20.46
C ALA A 95 44.95 -11.29 -21.45
N PHE A 96 43.66 -11.30 -21.16
CA PHE A 96 42.65 -10.74 -22.06
C PHE A 96 42.70 -9.21 -22.14
N GLU A 97 42.80 -8.51 -21.00
CA GLU A 97 42.85 -7.04 -20.97
C GLU A 97 44.11 -6.47 -21.66
N GLN A 98 45.17 -7.27 -21.81
CA GLN A 98 46.36 -6.90 -22.60
C GLN A 98 46.17 -7.07 -24.12
N MET A 99 45.21 -7.88 -24.56
CA MET A 99 44.99 -8.22 -25.98
C MET A 99 43.92 -7.36 -26.66
N VAL A 100 43.05 -6.69 -25.90
CA VAL A 100 41.89 -5.97 -26.42
C VAL A 100 41.90 -4.51 -25.97
N ASP A 101 41.70 -3.58 -26.93
CA ASP A 101 41.48 -2.17 -26.59
C ASP A 101 40.09 -1.98 -25.99
N MET A 102 40.05 -1.89 -24.66
CA MET A 102 38.81 -1.70 -23.90
C MET A 102 38.08 -0.39 -24.23
N ASN A 103 38.74 0.58 -24.88
CA ASN A 103 38.09 1.82 -25.32
C ASN A 103 37.16 1.60 -26.52
N GLU A 104 37.42 0.58 -27.35
CA GLU A 104 36.54 0.25 -28.49
C GLU A 104 35.22 -0.39 -28.04
N ALA A 105 35.21 -1.05 -26.88
CA ALA A 105 34.05 -1.73 -26.31
C ALA A 105 32.96 -0.78 -25.75
N ARG A 106 33.21 0.54 -25.68
CA ARG A 106 32.28 1.58 -25.19
C ARG A 106 31.53 1.18 -23.90
N LEU A 107 32.28 0.86 -22.86
CA LEU A 107 31.73 0.44 -21.57
C LEU A 107 31.37 1.62 -20.66
N ASP A 108 31.89 2.80 -20.98
CA ASP A 108 31.67 4.06 -20.27
C ASP A 108 30.67 4.93 -21.01
N TRP A 109 29.56 5.22 -20.33
CA TRP A 109 28.44 5.95 -20.90
C TRP A 109 28.27 7.28 -20.18
N ALA A 110 28.19 8.37 -20.94
CA ALA A 110 27.81 9.69 -20.47
C ALA A 110 26.39 10.00 -20.99
N ALA A 111 25.63 10.83 -20.26
CA ALA A 111 24.21 11.07 -20.57
C ALA A 111 23.97 11.57 -22.02
N ASP A 112 24.94 12.28 -22.58
CA ASP A 112 24.98 12.82 -23.94
C ASP A 112 25.53 11.85 -24.99
N SER A 113 26.27 10.81 -24.58
CA SER A 113 26.83 9.79 -25.48
C SER A 113 25.94 8.54 -25.63
N VAL A 114 24.89 8.39 -24.82
CA VAL A 114 23.95 7.25 -24.92
C VAL A 114 23.08 7.35 -26.19
N PRO A 115 23.04 6.29 -27.04
CA PRO A 115 22.14 6.19 -28.18
C PRO A 115 20.68 6.41 -27.82
N LYS A 116 19.90 6.95 -28.75
CA LYS A 116 18.47 7.25 -28.52
C LYS A 116 17.67 6.03 -28.06
N GLU A 117 17.99 4.86 -28.59
CA GLU A 117 17.36 3.57 -28.26
C GLU A 117 17.59 3.18 -26.78
N LEU A 118 18.76 3.53 -26.22
CA LEU A 118 19.13 3.19 -24.85
C LEU A 118 18.72 4.26 -23.82
N GLN A 119 18.25 5.44 -24.24
CA GLN A 119 17.89 6.52 -23.31
C GLN A 119 16.82 6.13 -22.29
N LYS A 120 15.91 5.24 -22.65
CA LYS A 120 14.92 4.68 -21.71
C LYS A 120 15.64 3.98 -20.55
N TYR A 121 16.61 3.12 -20.84
CA TYR A 121 17.37 2.36 -19.85
C TYR A 121 18.29 3.28 -19.03
N TRP A 122 18.90 4.28 -19.66
CA TRP A 122 19.71 5.30 -18.96
C TRP A 122 18.92 6.04 -17.86
N ARG A 123 17.66 6.40 -18.12
CA ARG A 123 16.77 7.03 -17.10
C ARG A 123 16.46 6.11 -15.93
N HIS A 124 16.51 4.80 -16.17
CA HIS A 124 16.24 3.74 -15.19
C HIS A 124 17.52 3.03 -14.70
N ARG A 125 18.71 3.57 -14.97
CA ARG A 125 19.99 2.90 -14.67
C ARG A 125 20.15 2.48 -13.20
N PHE A 126 19.65 3.28 -12.27
CA PHE A 126 19.66 2.96 -10.83
C PHE A 126 18.75 1.78 -10.43
N SER A 127 17.81 1.39 -11.31
CA SER A 127 17.05 0.16 -11.12
C SER A 127 17.77 -1.08 -11.64
N LEU A 128 18.75 -0.90 -12.55
CA LEU A 128 19.63 -1.96 -13.03
C LEU A 128 20.78 -2.19 -12.04
N PHE A 129 21.42 -1.11 -11.60
CA PHE A 129 22.44 -1.10 -10.54
C PHE A 129 22.29 0.15 -9.67
N ALA A 130 22.01 -0.01 -8.38
CA ALA A 130 21.90 1.07 -7.40
C ALA A 130 23.20 1.87 -7.28
N LEU A 131 24.35 1.22 -7.45
CA LEU A 131 25.69 1.84 -7.39
C LEU A 131 26.19 2.31 -8.77
N PHE A 132 25.30 2.56 -9.74
CA PHE A 132 25.68 2.89 -11.12
C PHE A 132 26.77 3.97 -11.24
N ASP A 133 26.62 5.07 -10.49
CA ASP A 133 27.53 6.22 -10.54
C ASP A 133 28.92 5.94 -9.91
N GLN A 134 29.14 4.77 -9.31
CA GLN A 134 30.45 4.35 -8.79
C GLN A 134 31.35 3.71 -9.85
N GLY A 135 30.93 3.71 -11.13
CA GLY A 135 31.75 3.24 -12.25
C GLY A 135 31.30 1.92 -12.85
N ILE A 136 30.01 1.58 -12.74
CA ILE A 136 29.43 0.37 -13.35
C ILE A 136 29.68 0.36 -14.85
N LYS A 137 30.07 -0.79 -15.37
CA LYS A 137 30.37 -1.04 -16.78
C LYS A 137 29.27 -1.89 -17.40
N LEU A 138 28.74 -1.43 -18.54
CA LEU A 138 27.78 -2.16 -19.36
C LEU A 138 28.18 -2.01 -20.82
N ASP A 139 28.16 -3.10 -21.57
CA ASP A 139 28.16 -3.04 -23.03
C ASP A 139 26.76 -2.64 -23.54
N TYR A 140 26.61 -2.50 -24.86
CA TYR A 140 25.36 -2.10 -25.49
C TYR A 140 24.19 -3.05 -25.14
N GLU A 141 24.42 -4.36 -25.15
CA GLU A 141 23.36 -5.36 -24.92
C GLU A 141 22.96 -5.41 -23.45
N SER A 142 23.92 -5.29 -22.54
CA SER A 142 23.68 -5.34 -21.08
C SER A 142 22.72 -4.28 -20.58
N TRP A 143 22.53 -3.17 -21.29
CA TRP A 143 21.54 -2.15 -20.94
C TRP A 143 20.11 -2.67 -20.89
N PHE A 144 19.78 -3.68 -21.70
CA PHE A 144 18.42 -4.24 -21.78
C PHE A 144 18.35 -5.73 -21.47
N SER A 145 19.49 -6.43 -21.37
CA SER A 145 19.54 -7.84 -20.99
C SER A 145 19.80 -8.07 -19.49
N VAL A 146 20.44 -7.12 -18.79
CA VAL A 146 20.68 -7.25 -17.35
C VAL A 146 19.37 -7.26 -16.57
N THR A 147 19.23 -8.25 -15.68
CA THR A 147 18.13 -8.33 -14.73
C THR A 147 18.17 -7.15 -13.75
N PRO A 148 17.07 -6.40 -13.57
CA PRO A 148 17.03 -5.31 -12.60
C PRO A 148 17.42 -5.77 -11.19
N GLU A 149 18.20 -4.96 -10.47
CA GLU A 149 18.86 -5.35 -9.21
C GLU A 149 17.88 -5.94 -8.18
N LYS A 150 16.70 -5.32 -8.02
CA LYS A 150 15.68 -5.81 -7.08
C LYS A 150 15.14 -7.20 -7.44
N VAL A 151 15.05 -7.52 -8.73
CA VAL A 151 14.59 -8.84 -9.19
C VAL A 151 15.70 -9.86 -8.98
N ALA A 152 16.94 -9.51 -9.32
CA ALA A 152 18.10 -10.34 -9.07
C ALA A 152 18.27 -10.65 -7.57
N ALA A 153 18.10 -9.66 -6.69
CA ALA A 153 18.13 -9.84 -5.24
C ALA A 153 17.01 -10.77 -4.75
N HIS A 154 15.79 -10.62 -5.27
CA HIS A 154 14.67 -11.51 -4.96
C HIS A 154 14.97 -12.95 -5.38
N ILE A 155 15.47 -13.15 -6.61
CA ILE A 155 15.88 -14.47 -7.12
C ILE A 155 16.92 -15.11 -6.20
N ALA A 156 17.93 -14.34 -5.75
CA ALA A 156 18.94 -14.84 -4.84
C ALA A 156 18.36 -15.36 -3.50
N THR A 157 17.29 -14.75 -2.97
CA THR A 157 16.63 -15.26 -1.74
C THR A 157 15.96 -16.62 -1.92
N ARG A 158 15.70 -17.05 -3.15
CA ARG A 158 15.03 -18.32 -3.47
C ARG A 158 15.99 -19.51 -3.50
N CYS A 159 17.31 -19.28 -3.40
CA CYS A 159 18.32 -20.34 -3.49
C CYS A 159 18.39 -21.24 -2.23
N GLY A 160 17.63 -20.93 -1.17
CA GLY A 160 17.51 -21.78 0.02
C GLY A 160 18.86 -22.10 0.65
N ASN A 161 19.08 -23.37 0.98
CA ASN A 161 20.30 -23.86 1.64
C ASN A 161 21.44 -24.25 0.67
N ALA A 162 21.38 -23.80 -0.59
CA ALA A 162 22.46 -24.03 -1.56
C ALA A 162 23.79 -23.45 -1.05
N LYS A 163 24.91 -24.01 -1.49
CA LYS A 163 26.25 -23.45 -1.28
C LYS A 163 26.80 -22.87 -2.56
N THR A 164 26.58 -23.56 -3.68
CA THR A 164 27.12 -23.18 -4.98
C THR A 164 26.00 -22.96 -5.99
N VAL A 165 25.97 -21.77 -6.59
CA VAL A 165 25.04 -21.40 -7.68
C VAL A 165 25.82 -21.26 -8.98
N ILE A 166 25.35 -21.90 -10.04
CA ILE A 166 25.89 -21.71 -11.39
C ILE A 166 25.00 -20.71 -12.11
N ASP A 167 25.57 -19.55 -12.45
CA ASP A 167 24.96 -18.59 -13.37
C ASP A 167 25.45 -18.90 -14.78
N ALA A 168 24.62 -19.60 -15.55
CA ALA A 168 24.98 -20.14 -16.86
C ALA A 168 25.17 -19.07 -17.96
N PHE A 169 24.65 -17.85 -17.72
CA PHE A 169 24.67 -16.73 -18.66
C PHE A 169 24.81 -15.41 -17.88
N CYS A 170 25.97 -15.21 -17.25
CA CYS A 170 26.11 -14.14 -16.25
C CYS A 170 26.03 -12.73 -16.83
N GLY A 171 26.31 -12.55 -18.13
CA GLY A 171 26.32 -11.24 -18.78
C GLY A 171 27.23 -10.26 -18.03
N ALA A 172 26.74 -9.04 -17.77
CA ALA A 172 27.44 -8.05 -16.96
C ALA A 172 27.30 -8.24 -15.44
N GLY A 173 26.86 -9.42 -14.97
CA GLY A 173 26.95 -9.85 -13.57
C GLY A 173 25.77 -9.50 -12.67
N GLY A 174 24.63 -9.05 -13.22
CA GLY A 174 23.47 -8.60 -12.42
C GLY A 174 22.99 -9.62 -11.38
N ASN A 175 22.75 -10.87 -11.79
CA ASN A 175 22.33 -11.95 -10.87
C ASN A 175 23.51 -12.50 -10.07
N SER A 176 24.67 -12.69 -10.71
CA SER A 176 25.86 -13.25 -10.07
C SER A 176 26.29 -12.46 -8.83
N ILE A 177 26.24 -11.12 -8.91
CA ILE A 177 26.55 -10.22 -7.79
C ILE A 177 25.56 -10.45 -6.64
N GLN A 178 24.26 -10.55 -6.93
CA GLN A 178 23.24 -10.73 -5.88
C GLN A 178 23.32 -12.12 -5.23
N PHE A 179 23.63 -13.18 -6.00
CA PHE A 179 23.91 -14.49 -5.42
C PHE A 179 25.12 -14.46 -4.48
N ALA A 180 26.20 -13.78 -4.88
CA ALA A 180 27.39 -13.64 -4.04
C ALA A 180 27.12 -12.84 -2.75
N LEU A 181 26.38 -11.73 -2.85
CA LEU A 181 25.95 -10.93 -1.70
C LEU A 181 25.01 -11.69 -0.75
N ALA A 182 24.20 -12.61 -1.27
CA ALA A 182 23.37 -13.51 -0.48
C ALA A 182 24.17 -14.63 0.22
N GLY A 183 25.48 -14.73 -0.05
CA GLY A 183 26.39 -15.64 0.63
C GLY A 183 26.66 -16.95 -0.12
N TYR A 184 26.27 -17.07 -1.39
CA TYR A 184 26.56 -18.24 -2.23
C TYR A 184 27.93 -18.13 -2.90
N ASN A 185 28.57 -19.27 -3.16
CA ASN A 185 29.69 -19.35 -4.09
C ASN A 185 29.13 -19.42 -5.51
N VAL A 186 29.54 -18.51 -6.39
CA VAL A 186 28.92 -18.36 -7.71
C VAL A 186 29.91 -18.76 -8.79
N ILE A 187 29.50 -19.66 -9.68
CA ILE A 187 30.22 -19.97 -10.91
C ILE A 187 29.51 -19.22 -12.04
N SER A 188 30.14 -18.17 -12.55
CA SER A 188 29.58 -17.29 -13.57
C SER A 188 30.17 -17.62 -14.93
N VAL A 189 29.31 -18.05 -15.87
CA VAL A 189 29.69 -18.45 -17.21
C VAL A 189 29.15 -17.45 -18.22
N ASP A 190 30.00 -16.99 -19.14
CA ASP A 190 29.55 -16.29 -20.35
C ASP A 190 30.50 -16.62 -21.51
N ILE A 191 29.97 -16.58 -22.73
CA ILE A 191 30.75 -16.79 -23.96
C ILE A 191 31.46 -15.51 -24.40
N ASP A 192 30.95 -14.34 -23.99
CA ASP A 192 31.52 -13.05 -24.33
C ASP A 192 32.51 -12.58 -23.24
N PRO A 193 33.83 -12.53 -23.54
CA PRO A 193 34.81 -12.06 -22.59
C PRO A 193 34.61 -10.60 -22.16
N VAL A 194 34.02 -9.75 -23.01
CA VAL A 194 33.75 -8.34 -22.67
C VAL A 194 32.71 -8.25 -21.56
N LYS A 195 31.68 -9.10 -21.59
CA LYS A 195 30.66 -9.20 -20.53
C LYS A 195 31.27 -9.69 -19.22
N LEU A 196 32.17 -10.67 -19.26
CA LEU A 196 32.92 -11.11 -18.07
C LEU A 196 33.75 -9.98 -17.45
N VAL A 197 34.41 -9.16 -18.27
CA VAL A 197 35.15 -7.98 -17.77
C VAL A 197 34.20 -6.97 -17.10
N CYS A 198 33.01 -6.75 -17.67
CA CYS A 198 31.98 -5.93 -17.04
C CYS A 198 31.53 -6.52 -15.71
N ALA A 199 31.19 -7.81 -15.68
CA ALA A 199 30.75 -8.52 -14.49
C ALA A 199 31.78 -8.48 -13.36
N ARG A 200 33.06 -8.68 -13.67
CA ARG A 200 34.16 -8.60 -12.70
C ARG A 200 34.27 -7.20 -12.07
N LYS A 201 34.30 -6.15 -12.89
CA LYS A 201 34.38 -4.76 -12.42
C LYS A 201 33.14 -4.34 -11.61
N ASN A 202 31.96 -4.78 -12.05
CA ASN A 202 30.73 -4.53 -11.31
C ASN A 202 30.73 -5.27 -9.97
N ALA A 203 31.19 -6.52 -9.93
CA ALA A 203 31.31 -7.30 -8.69
C ALA A 203 32.31 -6.68 -7.70
N GLU A 204 33.39 -6.09 -8.19
CA GLU A 204 34.37 -5.35 -7.37
C GLU A 204 33.71 -4.14 -6.68
N ILE A 205 32.90 -3.35 -7.41
CA ILE A 205 32.17 -2.19 -6.85
C ILE A 205 31.22 -2.61 -5.72
N TYR A 206 30.57 -3.76 -5.85
CA TYR A 206 29.67 -4.30 -4.82
C TYR A 206 30.40 -5.08 -3.72
N GLY A 207 31.73 -5.27 -3.81
CA GLY A 207 32.51 -6.03 -2.84
C GLY A 207 32.18 -7.52 -2.81
N ALA A 208 31.76 -8.10 -3.94
CA ALA A 208 31.27 -9.48 -4.05
C ALA A 208 32.26 -10.42 -4.78
N LEU A 209 33.43 -9.90 -5.17
CA LEU A 209 34.37 -10.60 -6.06
C LEU A 209 34.95 -11.88 -5.47
N ASP A 210 35.11 -11.95 -4.15
CA ASP A 210 35.69 -13.07 -3.41
C ASP A 210 34.88 -14.38 -3.53
N ARG A 211 33.62 -14.28 -3.92
CA ARG A 211 32.68 -15.40 -4.03
C ARG A 211 32.34 -15.79 -5.45
N ILE A 212 32.90 -15.12 -6.46
CA ILE A 212 32.54 -15.33 -7.87
C ILE A 212 33.75 -15.89 -8.65
N THR A 213 33.57 -17.08 -9.22
CA THR A 213 34.49 -17.66 -10.18
C THR A 213 33.94 -17.42 -11.59
N PHE A 214 34.71 -16.71 -12.42
CA PHE A 214 34.33 -16.43 -13.82
C PHE A 214 34.94 -17.46 -14.77
N ILE A 215 34.13 -17.96 -15.70
CA ILE A 215 34.53 -18.91 -16.74
C ILE A 215 34.10 -18.36 -18.09
N ASN A 216 35.06 -18.24 -19.01
CA ASN A 216 34.76 -17.94 -20.40
C ASN A 216 34.50 -19.24 -21.16
N GLY A 217 33.27 -19.42 -21.63
CA GLY A 217 32.92 -20.58 -22.44
C GLY A 217 31.44 -20.63 -22.81
N ASP A 218 31.14 -21.44 -23.83
CA ASP A 218 29.78 -21.78 -24.19
C ASP A 218 29.23 -22.79 -23.17
N PHE A 219 28.24 -22.38 -22.37
CA PHE A 219 27.60 -23.22 -21.37
C PHE A 219 27.12 -24.56 -21.96
N MET A 220 26.62 -24.57 -23.20
CA MET A 220 26.14 -25.81 -23.84
C MET A 220 27.24 -26.83 -24.07
N GLN A 221 28.49 -26.37 -24.14
CA GLN A 221 29.68 -27.19 -24.34
C GLN A 221 30.32 -27.57 -23.02
N ILE A 222 30.33 -26.68 -22.02
CA ILE A 222 31.07 -26.89 -20.77
C ILE A 222 30.21 -27.41 -19.61
N SER A 223 28.89 -27.42 -19.73
CA SER A 223 27.92 -27.81 -18.68
C SER A 223 28.28 -29.12 -17.97
N HIS A 224 28.73 -30.13 -18.72
CA HIS A 224 29.14 -31.44 -18.20
C HIS A 224 30.36 -31.43 -17.27
N GLN A 225 31.11 -30.33 -17.22
CA GLN A 225 32.32 -30.15 -16.41
C GLN A 225 32.06 -29.32 -15.14
N LEU A 226 30.83 -28.81 -14.99
CA LEU A 226 30.41 -27.95 -13.88
C LEU A 226 29.68 -28.77 -12.80
N LYS A 227 29.82 -28.33 -11.54
CA LYS A 227 29.09 -28.88 -10.39
C LYS A 227 28.59 -27.74 -9.51
N GLY A 228 27.32 -27.78 -9.16
CA GLY A 228 26.66 -26.79 -8.30
C GLY A 228 25.36 -27.32 -7.74
N ASP A 229 24.84 -26.67 -6.70
CA ASP A 229 23.59 -27.06 -6.05
C ASP A 229 22.37 -26.53 -6.81
N ILE A 230 22.52 -25.39 -7.50
CA ILE A 230 21.49 -24.72 -8.30
C ILE A 230 22.08 -24.27 -9.63
N VAL A 231 21.30 -24.39 -10.71
CA VAL A 231 21.61 -23.76 -12.00
C VAL A 231 20.59 -22.66 -12.27
N PHE A 232 21.09 -21.43 -12.43
CA PHE A 232 20.33 -20.29 -12.88
C PHE A 232 20.50 -20.09 -14.38
N LEU A 233 19.39 -20.01 -15.11
CA LEU A 233 19.33 -19.86 -16.55
C LEU A 233 18.71 -18.51 -16.91
N SER A 234 19.50 -17.63 -17.50
CA SER A 234 19.04 -16.37 -18.11
C SER A 234 19.67 -16.17 -19.51
N PRO A 235 19.42 -17.08 -20.47
CA PRO A 235 19.97 -16.97 -21.82
C PRO A 235 19.54 -15.69 -22.55
N PRO A 236 20.25 -15.27 -23.61
CA PRO A 236 19.92 -14.07 -24.36
C PRO A 236 18.60 -14.24 -25.14
N TRP A 237 17.59 -13.43 -24.84
CA TRP A 237 16.23 -13.55 -25.41
C TRP A 237 16.02 -12.84 -26.75
N GLY A 238 17.07 -12.38 -27.43
CA GLY A 238 16.96 -11.67 -28.71
C GLY A 238 16.54 -10.19 -28.60
N GLY A 239 16.70 -9.55 -27.43
CA GLY A 239 16.43 -8.12 -27.23
C GLY A 239 14.95 -7.77 -27.09
N PRO A 240 14.56 -6.49 -27.00
CA PRO A 240 13.19 -6.08 -26.65
C PRO A 240 12.13 -6.34 -27.73
N GLU A 241 12.50 -6.78 -28.93
CA GLU A 241 11.59 -7.02 -30.06
C GLU A 241 10.60 -8.17 -29.80
N TYR A 242 10.95 -9.12 -28.92
CA TYR A 242 10.05 -10.21 -28.56
C TYR A 242 8.72 -9.74 -27.94
N LEU A 243 8.68 -8.51 -27.41
CA LEU A 243 7.48 -7.88 -26.85
C LEU A 243 6.41 -7.57 -27.91
N SER A 244 6.76 -7.64 -29.20
CA SER A 244 5.82 -7.48 -30.31
C SER A 244 5.00 -8.74 -30.59
N HIS A 245 5.39 -9.88 -30.02
CA HIS A 245 4.68 -11.15 -30.14
C HIS A 245 3.78 -11.40 -28.92
N GLU A 246 2.59 -11.96 -29.16
CA GLU A 246 1.63 -12.28 -28.10
C GLU A 246 2.15 -13.36 -27.14
N THR A 247 2.87 -14.35 -27.68
CA THR A 247 3.47 -15.45 -26.91
C THR A 247 4.91 -15.68 -27.35
N TYR A 248 5.80 -15.90 -26.38
CA TYR A 248 7.21 -16.23 -26.60
C TYR A 248 7.43 -17.74 -26.50
N ASP A 249 7.84 -18.36 -27.60
CA ASP A 249 8.18 -19.78 -27.64
C ASP A 249 9.66 -19.99 -27.33
N ILE A 250 9.94 -20.57 -26.15
CA ILE A 250 11.29 -20.87 -25.66
C ILE A 250 12.05 -21.89 -26.52
N LYS A 251 11.40 -22.56 -27.47
CA LYS A 251 12.06 -23.50 -28.37
C LYS A 251 12.53 -22.86 -29.66
N THR A 252 11.75 -21.92 -30.18
CA THR A 252 11.93 -21.38 -31.55
C THR A 252 12.36 -19.93 -31.60
N MET A 253 12.11 -19.15 -30.54
CA MET A 253 12.36 -17.70 -30.53
C MET A 253 13.63 -17.30 -29.79
N ILE A 254 14.21 -18.18 -28.97
CA ILE A 254 15.52 -17.96 -28.36
C ILE A 254 16.64 -18.40 -29.32
N PRO A 255 17.85 -17.78 -29.29
CA PRO A 255 18.96 -18.14 -30.17
C PRO A 255 19.46 -19.60 -30.07
N MET A 256 18.94 -20.34 -29.10
CA MET A 256 19.25 -21.75 -28.83
C MET A 256 17.95 -22.52 -28.55
N ASP A 257 18.03 -23.83 -28.35
CA ASP A 257 16.84 -24.63 -28.01
C ASP A 257 16.65 -24.61 -26.48
N GLY A 258 15.66 -23.85 -25.99
CA GLY A 258 15.43 -23.66 -24.55
C GLY A 258 15.07 -24.93 -23.80
N GLU A 259 14.43 -25.90 -24.46
CA GLU A 259 14.13 -27.22 -23.86
C GLU A 259 15.43 -28.00 -23.65
N LYS A 260 16.31 -28.02 -24.65
CA LYS A 260 17.63 -28.68 -24.52
C LYS A 260 18.53 -27.99 -23.51
N LEU A 261 18.44 -26.67 -23.40
CA LEU A 261 19.17 -25.92 -22.37
C LEU A 261 18.72 -26.35 -20.97
N PHE A 262 17.41 -26.46 -20.75
CA PHE A 262 16.86 -26.95 -19.49
C PHE A 262 17.30 -28.40 -19.22
N GLU A 263 17.26 -29.28 -20.23
CA GLU A 263 17.73 -30.66 -20.12
C GLU A 263 19.22 -30.72 -19.70
N GLN A 264 20.08 -29.89 -20.30
CA GLN A 264 21.49 -29.84 -19.89
C GLN A 264 21.68 -29.34 -18.46
N ALA A 265 20.95 -28.30 -18.04
CA ALA A 265 20.99 -27.82 -16.66
C ALA A 265 20.54 -28.90 -15.67
N SER A 266 19.51 -29.69 -16.04
CA SER A 266 18.99 -30.78 -15.22
C SER A 266 19.98 -31.92 -15.00
N ASN A 267 20.94 -32.09 -15.91
CA ASN A 267 22.04 -33.05 -15.75
C ASN A 267 23.07 -32.60 -14.69
N ILE A 268 23.11 -31.30 -14.35
CA ILE A 268 23.99 -30.75 -13.31
C ILE A 268 23.28 -30.76 -11.96
N SER A 269 22.07 -30.21 -11.88
CA SER A 269 21.27 -30.12 -10.65
C SER A 269 19.77 -30.26 -10.94
N PRO A 270 19.02 -30.93 -10.05
CA PRO A 270 17.55 -30.95 -10.11
C PRO A 270 16.91 -29.58 -9.75
N ASN A 271 17.65 -28.67 -9.10
CA ASN A 271 17.15 -27.35 -8.72
C ASN A 271 17.55 -26.32 -9.78
N ILE A 272 16.60 -25.96 -10.65
CA ILE A 272 16.82 -25.05 -11.77
C ILE A 272 15.93 -23.83 -11.61
N MET A 273 16.53 -22.65 -11.75
CA MET A 273 15.81 -21.39 -11.83
C MET A 273 15.88 -20.89 -13.28
N TYR A 274 14.74 -20.83 -13.96
CA TYR A 274 14.69 -20.42 -15.36
C TYR A 274 14.02 -19.05 -15.51
N TYR A 275 14.82 -18.02 -15.76
CA TYR A 275 14.35 -16.64 -15.88
C TYR A 275 13.97 -16.32 -17.33
N VAL A 276 12.66 -16.28 -17.64
CA VAL A 276 12.14 -16.21 -19.01
C VAL A 276 11.36 -14.91 -19.30
N PRO A 277 11.13 -14.55 -20.59
CA PRO A 277 10.29 -13.41 -20.95
C PRO A 277 8.87 -13.54 -20.40
N LYS A 278 8.28 -12.40 -20.01
CA LYS A 278 6.94 -12.33 -19.40
C LYS A 278 5.79 -12.87 -20.27
N ASN A 279 5.99 -12.96 -21.58
CA ASN A 279 5.00 -13.47 -22.54
C ASN A 279 5.26 -14.95 -22.90
N SER A 280 6.13 -15.65 -22.16
CA SER A 280 6.38 -17.07 -22.38
C SER A 280 5.15 -17.92 -22.06
N ASP A 281 4.95 -19.00 -22.81
CA ASP A 281 3.85 -19.94 -22.57
C ASP A 281 4.04 -20.70 -21.25
N ALA A 282 3.12 -20.46 -20.30
CA ALA A 282 3.14 -21.09 -18.98
C ALA A 282 2.96 -22.61 -19.05
N ASP A 283 2.13 -23.12 -19.97
CA ASP A 283 1.88 -24.56 -20.09
C ASP A 283 3.13 -25.27 -20.62
N ALA A 284 3.86 -24.64 -21.54
CA ALA A 284 5.13 -25.15 -22.04
C ALA A 284 6.22 -25.20 -20.95
N LEU A 285 6.29 -24.18 -20.08
CA LEU A 285 7.22 -24.14 -18.96
C LEU A 285 6.91 -25.21 -17.90
N ILE A 286 5.63 -25.40 -17.57
CA ILE A 286 5.19 -26.43 -16.63
C ILE A 286 5.53 -27.82 -17.18
N ALA A 287 5.40 -28.02 -18.50
CA ALA A 287 5.73 -29.29 -19.14
C ALA A 287 7.21 -29.69 -18.97
N LEU A 288 8.13 -28.73 -18.82
CA LEU A 288 9.56 -29.01 -18.59
C LEU A 288 9.84 -29.78 -17.29
N ALA A 289 9.03 -29.56 -16.24
CA ALA A 289 9.20 -30.27 -14.97
C ALA A 289 8.89 -31.77 -15.08
N GLY A 290 8.17 -32.19 -16.13
CA GLY A 290 7.80 -33.57 -16.39
C GLY A 290 6.75 -34.14 -15.40
N PRO A 291 6.30 -35.38 -15.62
CA PRO A 291 5.26 -35.98 -14.79
C PRO A 291 5.69 -36.16 -13.33
N GLY A 292 5.01 -35.46 -12.42
CA GLY A 292 5.27 -35.55 -10.98
C GLY A 292 6.41 -34.64 -10.47
N GLY A 293 6.99 -33.81 -11.34
CA GLY A 293 7.89 -32.72 -10.94
C GLY A 293 7.12 -31.57 -10.29
N GLU A 294 7.80 -30.83 -9.41
CA GLU A 294 7.28 -29.61 -8.80
C GLU A 294 7.79 -28.40 -9.60
N CYS A 295 6.88 -27.52 -10.01
CA CYS A 295 7.18 -26.29 -10.73
C CYS A 295 6.46 -25.13 -10.05
N GLU A 296 7.19 -24.06 -9.76
CA GLU A 296 6.65 -22.79 -9.28
C GLU A 296 6.85 -21.75 -10.39
N LEU A 297 5.76 -21.14 -10.84
CA LEU A 297 5.78 -20.04 -11.80
C LEU A 297 5.53 -18.73 -11.05
N GLU A 298 6.48 -17.80 -11.14
CA GLU A 298 6.39 -16.49 -10.47
C GLU A 298 6.47 -15.34 -11.49
N GLU A 299 5.52 -14.40 -11.42
CA GLU A 299 5.55 -13.16 -12.17
C GLU A 299 5.88 -11.97 -11.28
N VAL A 300 6.99 -11.29 -11.57
CA VAL A 300 7.47 -10.15 -10.76
C VAL A 300 7.15 -8.81 -11.43
N TYR A 301 6.35 -7.97 -10.76
CA TYR A 301 5.93 -6.67 -11.25
C TYR A 301 6.77 -5.53 -10.63
N LEU A 302 7.56 -4.85 -11.46
CA LEU A 302 8.50 -3.79 -11.04
C LEU A 302 7.93 -2.35 -11.03
N ASN A 303 6.61 -2.16 -11.13
CA ASN A 303 6.02 -0.83 -11.29
C ASN A 303 5.17 -0.39 -10.09
N ASP A 304 5.57 0.70 -9.43
CA ASP A 304 4.74 1.43 -8.44
C ASP A 304 3.45 2.02 -9.05
N ARG A 305 3.19 1.80 -10.35
CA ARG A 305 1.93 2.20 -11.01
C ARG A 305 0.72 1.60 -10.32
N ALA A 306 0.79 0.35 -9.86
CA ALA A 306 -0.30 -0.29 -9.12
C ALA A 306 -0.53 0.43 -7.77
N LYS A 307 0.55 0.84 -7.08
CA LYS A 307 0.46 1.61 -5.83
C LYS A 307 -0.19 2.97 -6.07
N HIS A 308 0.31 3.75 -7.03
CA HIS A 308 -0.27 5.06 -7.37
C HIS A 308 -1.73 4.96 -7.84
N PHE A 309 -2.06 3.95 -8.62
CA PHE A 309 -3.43 3.70 -9.05
C PHE A 309 -4.34 3.35 -7.86
N ALA A 310 -3.90 2.48 -6.95
CA ALA A 310 -4.64 2.16 -5.73
C ALA A 310 -4.87 3.41 -4.87
N VAL A 311 -3.84 4.25 -4.70
CA VAL A 311 -3.95 5.53 -3.99
C VAL A 311 -4.95 6.47 -4.67
N ALA A 312 -4.91 6.59 -6.00
CA ALA A 312 -5.84 7.45 -6.74
C ALA A 312 -7.29 6.98 -6.60
N VAL A 313 -7.55 5.67 -6.72
CA VAL A 313 -8.89 5.10 -6.58
C VAL A 313 -9.41 5.21 -5.15
N VAL A 314 -8.57 4.99 -4.12
CA VAL A 314 -8.98 5.17 -2.72
C VAL A 314 -9.25 6.66 -2.42
N THR A 315 -8.42 7.58 -2.93
CA THR A 315 -8.66 9.03 -2.84
C THR A 315 -9.99 9.40 -3.49
N LEU A 316 -10.27 8.89 -4.70
CA LEU A 316 -11.54 9.11 -5.42
C LEU A 316 -12.73 8.54 -4.63
N GLY A 317 -12.57 7.39 -4.00
CA GLY A 317 -13.60 6.76 -3.17
C GLY A 317 -13.97 7.61 -1.95
N ILE A 318 -12.96 8.16 -1.25
CA ILE A 318 -13.19 9.07 -0.12
C ILE A 318 -13.80 10.40 -0.60
N PHE A 319 -13.29 10.96 -1.69
CA PHE A 319 -13.85 12.16 -2.31
C PHE A 319 -15.33 11.97 -2.66
N THR A 320 -15.67 10.84 -3.27
CA THR A 320 -17.03 10.50 -3.69
C THR A 320 -17.94 10.39 -2.48
N ASP A 321 -17.54 9.61 -1.47
CA ASP A 321 -18.31 9.40 -0.24
C ASP A 321 -18.61 10.73 0.48
N ILE A 322 -17.58 11.57 0.66
CA ILE A 322 -17.71 12.86 1.32
C ILE A 322 -18.51 13.87 0.49
N THR A 323 -18.39 13.83 -0.84
CA THR A 323 -19.22 14.66 -1.72
C THR A 323 -20.69 14.28 -1.55
N ILE A 324 -21.03 12.98 -1.54
CA ILE A 324 -22.42 12.50 -1.36
C ILE A 324 -22.93 12.82 0.05
N TYR A 325 -22.08 12.75 1.07
CA TYR A 325 -22.44 13.16 2.42
C TYR A 325 -22.85 14.64 2.47
N SER A 326 -21.99 15.51 1.93
CA SER A 326 -22.05 16.96 2.09
C SER A 326 -22.97 17.67 1.10
N ILE A 327 -23.24 17.08 -0.08
CA ILE A 327 -24.16 17.63 -1.09
C ILE A 327 -25.56 17.87 -0.51
N ILE A 328 -25.95 17.07 0.46
CA ILE A 328 -27.26 17.09 1.08
C ILE A 328 -27.38 18.26 2.09
N ILE A 329 -26.27 18.73 2.69
CA ILE A 329 -26.26 19.76 3.76
C ILE A 329 -27.09 21.02 3.42
N PRO A 330 -26.88 21.71 2.28
CA PRO A 330 -27.67 22.90 1.94
C PRO A 330 -29.09 22.58 1.46
N ILE A 331 -29.44 21.31 1.22
CA ILE A 331 -30.69 20.88 0.60
C ILE A 331 -31.71 20.42 1.65
N VAL A 332 -31.28 19.75 2.73
CA VAL A 332 -32.18 19.16 3.75
C VAL A 332 -33.23 20.14 4.29
N PRO A 333 -32.90 21.40 4.64
CA PRO A 333 -33.91 22.33 5.15
C PRO A 333 -35.06 22.62 4.18
N PHE A 334 -34.87 22.42 2.88
CA PHE A 334 -35.90 22.61 1.86
C PHE A 334 -36.72 21.33 1.67
N ILE A 335 -36.07 20.16 1.62
CA ILE A 335 -36.75 18.86 1.57
C ILE A 335 -37.67 18.67 2.77
N LEU A 336 -37.24 19.06 3.98
CA LEU A 336 -38.07 18.94 5.18
C LEU A 336 -39.28 19.88 5.16
N GLU A 337 -39.13 21.07 4.56
CA GLU A 337 -40.25 22.01 4.39
C GLU A 337 -41.30 21.45 3.43
N GLU A 338 -40.86 20.84 2.33
CA GLU A 338 -41.73 20.14 1.37
C GLU A 338 -42.44 18.94 1.99
N LEU A 339 -41.76 18.22 2.90
CA LEU A 339 -42.35 17.11 3.65
C LEU A 339 -43.21 17.56 4.85
N HIS A 340 -43.28 18.88 5.13
CA HIS A 340 -43.94 19.47 6.29
C HIS A 340 -43.45 18.92 7.64
N GLU A 341 -42.15 18.62 7.72
CA GLU A 341 -41.50 18.08 8.91
C GLU A 341 -40.76 19.17 9.69
N ALA A 342 -40.48 18.89 10.97
CA ALA A 342 -39.78 19.83 11.84
C ALA A 342 -38.32 20.07 11.41
N GLU A 343 -37.83 21.31 11.55
CA GLU A 343 -36.42 21.66 11.27
C GLU A 343 -35.42 20.87 12.14
N SER A 344 -35.86 20.29 13.26
CA SER A 344 -35.01 19.44 14.13
C SER A 344 -34.49 18.21 13.42
N TRP A 345 -35.21 17.76 12.40
CA TRP A 345 -34.80 16.64 11.57
C TRP A 345 -33.52 16.91 10.77
N VAL A 346 -33.13 18.18 10.53
CA VAL A 346 -31.85 18.48 9.84
C VAL A 346 -30.68 17.89 10.62
N GLY A 347 -30.60 18.18 11.93
CA GLY A 347 -29.56 17.63 12.80
C GLY A 347 -29.70 16.12 13.02
N ILE A 348 -30.94 15.62 13.16
CA ILE A 348 -31.19 14.19 13.37
C ILE A 348 -30.74 13.35 12.15
N LEU A 349 -31.02 13.79 10.93
CA LEU A 349 -30.62 13.07 9.71
C LEU A 349 -29.10 12.98 9.56
N LEU A 350 -28.38 14.07 9.87
CA LEU A 350 -26.90 14.06 9.89
C LEU A 350 -26.36 13.16 11.01
N ALA A 351 -27.00 13.16 12.18
CA ALA A 351 -26.63 12.28 13.29
C ALA A 351 -26.84 10.79 12.97
N ILE A 352 -27.91 10.44 12.26
CA ILE A 352 -28.21 9.06 11.83
C ILE A 352 -27.14 8.54 10.87
N TYR A 353 -26.61 9.40 9.99
CA TYR A 353 -25.45 9.03 9.19
C TYR A 353 -24.25 8.66 10.08
N GLY A 354 -23.89 9.52 11.04
CA GLY A 354 -22.80 9.23 11.98
C GLY A 354 -23.02 7.94 12.79
N LEU A 355 -24.26 7.67 13.20
CA LEU A 355 -24.64 6.41 13.84
C LEU A 355 -24.39 5.19 12.93
N GLY A 356 -24.74 5.31 11.65
CA GLY A 356 -24.43 4.29 10.64
C GLY A 356 -22.93 4.01 10.55
N VAL A 357 -22.10 5.06 10.56
CA VAL A 357 -20.63 4.93 10.51
C VAL A 357 -20.10 4.23 11.77
N ILE A 358 -20.64 4.54 12.95
CA ILE A 358 -20.26 3.88 14.21
C ILE A 358 -20.58 2.38 14.17
N ILE A 359 -21.79 2.01 13.74
CA ILE A 359 -22.21 0.61 13.61
C ILE A 359 -21.35 -0.12 12.57
N GLY A 360 -21.11 0.52 11.43
CA GLY A 360 -20.25 0.01 10.36
C GLY A 360 -18.82 -0.23 10.85
N SER A 361 -18.27 0.70 11.65
CA SER A 361 -16.89 0.61 12.16
C SER A 361 -16.68 -0.63 13.03
N LEU A 362 -17.67 -0.94 13.88
CA LEU A 362 -17.64 -2.16 14.69
C LEU A 362 -17.81 -3.42 13.83
N GLY A 363 -18.72 -3.40 12.85
CA GLY A 363 -19.03 -4.53 11.98
C GLY A 363 -17.88 -4.90 11.03
N PHE A 364 -17.44 -3.96 10.20
CA PHE A 364 -16.38 -4.16 9.22
C PHE A 364 -15.01 -4.39 9.88
N GLY A 365 -14.74 -3.73 11.02
CA GLY A 365 -13.53 -4.00 11.80
C GLY A 365 -13.39 -5.47 12.18
N MET A 366 -14.46 -6.10 12.67
CA MET A 366 -14.45 -7.53 13.00
C MET A 366 -14.32 -8.46 11.78
N LEU A 367 -14.91 -8.09 10.64
CA LEU A 367 -14.85 -8.87 9.40
C LEU A 367 -13.42 -8.97 8.87
N VAL A 368 -12.66 -7.87 8.94
CA VAL A 368 -11.25 -7.81 8.54
C VAL A 368 -10.37 -8.66 9.45
N THR A 369 -10.49 -8.48 10.78
CA THR A 369 -9.64 -9.21 11.74
C THR A 369 -9.81 -10.73 11.62
N LYS A 370 -11.02 -11.19 11.26
CA LYS A 370 -11.30 -12.62 11.10
C LYS A 370 -11.01 -13.15 9.69
N LYS A 371 -10.51 -12.31 8.76
CA LYS A 371 -10.27 -12.65 7.34
C LYS A 371 -11.46 -13.36 6.68
N LEU A 372 -12.69 -12.94 7.01
CA LEU A 372 -13.91 -13.65 6.58
C LEU A 372 -14.29 -13.39 5.12
N MET A 373 -13.85 -12.25 4.54
CA MET A 373 -14.17 -11.83 3.18
C MET A 373 -13.00 -11.06 2.56
N SER A 374 -12.87 -11.09 1.22
CA SER A 374 -11.88 -10.25 0.50
C SER A 374 -12.18 -8.76 0.69
N LYS A 375 -11.13 -7.97 0.87
CA LYS A 375 -11.20 -6.49 1.03
C LYS A 375 -11.89 -5.86 -0.18
N LYS A 376 -11.57 -6.32 -1.40
CA LYS A 376 -12.18 -5.85 -2.65
C LYS A 376 -13.69 -6.10 -2.67
N PHE A 377 -14.13 -7.28 -2.22
CA PHE A 377 -15.56 -7.61 -2.16
C PHE A 377 -16.34 -6.73 -1.17
N VAL A 378 -15.76 -6.46 0.01
CA VAL A 378 -16.33 -5.52 0.98
C VAL A 378 -16.46 -4.12 0.38
N MET A 379 -15.41 -3.62 -0.29
CA MET A 379 -15.44 -2.29 -0.94
C MET A 379 -16.53 -2.16 -2.00
N LEU A 380 -16.69 -3.19 -2.85
CA LEU A 380 -17.70 -3.21 -3.90
C LEU A 380 -19.11 -3.31 -3.31
N GLY A 381 -19.32 -4.18 -2.32
CA GLY A 381 -20.60 -4.31 -1.63
C GLY A 381 -21.03 -3.02 -0.93
N SER A 382 -20.10 -2.34 -0.27
CA SER A 382 -20.33 -1.01 0.31
C SER A 382 -20.74 0.01 -0.76
N LEU A 383 -20.09 0.02 -1.92
CA LEU A 383 -20.41 0.98 -2.96
C LEU A 383 -21.81 0.77 -3.54
N VAL A 384 -22.22 -0.48 -3.75
CA VAL A 384 -23.60 -0.81 -4.16
C VAL A 384 -24.61 -0.32 -3.12
N MET A 385 -24.28 -0.47 -1.83
CA MET A 385 -25.13 0.01 -0.74
C MET A 385 -25.23 1.54 -0.71
N VAL A 386 -24.15 2.27 -1.00
CA VAL A 386 -24.19 3.74 -1.20
C VAL A 386 -25.08 4.10 -2.38
N TRP A 387 -24.95 3.41 -3.52
CA TRP A 387 -25.78 3.66 -4.70
C TRP A 387 -27.28 3.47 -4.40
N LEU A 388 -27.64 2.38 -3.71
CA LEU A 388 -29.02 2.14 -3.26
C LEU A 388 -29.52 3.21 -2.29
N SER A 389 -28.65 3.72 -1.40
CA SER A 389 -29.03 4.79 -0.48
C SER A 389 -29.36 6.10 -1.20
N ILE A 390 -28.63 6.43 -2.28
CA ILE A 390 -28.89 7.61 -3.13
C ILE A 390 -30.24 7.46 -3.83
N LEU A 391 -30.52 6.28 -4.38
CA LEU A 391 -31.81 5.98 -5.02
C LEU A 391 -32.97 6.13 -4.03
N PHE A 392 -32.81 5.63 -2.81
CA PHE A 392 -33.82 5.78 -1.75
C PHE A 392 -34.01 7.23 -1.34
N PHE A 393 -32.94 8.03 -1.34
CA PHE A 393 -33.02 9.46 -1.06
C PHE A 393 -33.81 10.20 -2.16
N ALA A 394 -33.50 9.93 -3.43
CA ALA A 394 -34.16 10.54 -4.58
C ALA A 394 -35.66 10.22 -4.69
N LEU A 395 -36.07 9.03 -4.23
CA LEU A 395 -37.46 8.57 -4.25
C LEU A 395 -38.20 8.79 -2.93
N SER A 396 -37.56 9.44 -1.96
CA SER A 396 -38.11 9.55 -0.61
C SER A 396 -39.35 10.45 -0.56
N LYS A 397 -40.40 9.95 0.09
CA LYS A 397 -41.65 10.70 0.37
C LYS A 397 -42.00 10.74 1.85
N SER A 398 -41.07 10.30 2.70
CA SER A 398 -41.26 10.15 4.13
C SER A 398 -39.92 10.32 4.85
N ILE A 399 -39.97 10.97 6.01
CA ILE A 399 -38.79 11.18 6.87
C ILE A 399 -38.10 9.87 7.27
N TRP A 400 -38.87 8.80 7.49
CA TRP A 400 -38.33 7.48 7.85
C TRP A 400 -37.52 6.84 6.72
N MET A 401 -37.89 7.12 5.46
CA MET A 401 -37.16 6.67 4.30
C MET A 401 -35.82 7.42 4.17
N LEU A 402 -35.82 8.73 4.44
CA LEU A 402 -34.59 9.54 4.52
C LEU A 402 -33.67 9.05 5.64
N ALA A 403 -34.22 8.79 6.83
CA ALA A 403 -33.48 8.23 7.96
C ALA A 403 -32.85 6.88 7.63
N ALA A 404 -33.60 5.96 7.02
CA ALA A 404 -33.08 4.66 6.60
C ALA A 404 -31.97 4.81 5.54
N ALA A 405 -32.16 5.69 4.55
CA ALA A 405 -31.13 5.98 3.54
C ALA A 405 -29.84 6.51 4.19
N ARG A 406 -29.95 7.44 5.16
CA ARG A 406 -28.80 7.98 5.90
C ARG A 406 -28.07 6.93 6.72
N LEU A 407 -28.80 6.05 7.41
CA LEU A 407 -28.21 4.96 8.19
C LEU A 407 -27.45 3.99 7.28
N CYS A 408 -28.06 3.60 6.16
CA CYS A 408 -27.44 2.74 5.17
C CYS A 408 -26.19 3.39 4.54
N GLN A 409 -26.27 4.68 4.22
CA GLN A 409 -25.15 5.46 3.69
C GLN A 409 -23.97 5.47 4.67
N GLY A 410 -24.19 5.78 5.95
CA GLY A 410 -23.14 5.81 6.96
C GLY A 410 -22.51 4.44 7.21
N PHE A 411 -23.34 3.39 7.27
CA PHE A 411 -22.83 2.01 7.37
C PHE A 411 -21.95 1.65 6.18
N ALA A 412 -22.41 1.96 4.96
CA ALA A 412 -21.69 1.67 3.73
C ALA A 412 -20.37 2.45 3.60
N SER A 413 -20.37 3.74 3.93
CA SER A 413 -19.19 4.62 3.97
C SER A 413 -18.03 3.99 4.75
N THR A 414 -18.34 3.34 5.88
CA THR A 414 -17.31 2.71 6.71
C THR A 414 -16.49 1.65 5.97
N GLY A 415 -17.15 0.82 5.16
CA GLY A 415 -16.48 -0.21 4.39
C GLY A 415 -15.56 0.38 3.30
N VAL A 416 -15.90 1.56 2.75
CA VAL A 416 -15.02 2.28 1.82
C VAL A 416 -13.72 2.71 2.51
N TRP A 417 -13.83 3.35 3.67
CA TRP A 417 -12.68 3.93 4.38
C TRP A 417 -11.76 2.86 4.96
N ILE A 418 -12.32 1.93 5.74
CA ILE A 418 -11.51 0.91 6.43
C ILE A 418 -10.81 0.01 5.41
N MET A 419 -11.52 -0.43 4.35
CA MET A 419 -10.90 -1.27 3.34
C MET A 419 -9.92 -0.47 2.48
N GLY A 420 -10.23 0.78 2.14
CA GLY A 420 -9.35 1.64 1.36
C GLY A 420 -8.00 1.87 2.05
N PHE A 421 -8.01 2.22 3.35
CA PHE A 421 -6.78 2.32 4.12
C PHE A 421 -6.06 0.98 4.26
N ALA A 422 -6.80 -0.09 4.53
CA ALA A 422 -6.21 -1.43 4.66
C ALA A 422 -5.60 -1.94 3.35
N LEU A 423 -6.12 -1.55 2.20
CA LEU A 423 -5.59 -1.91 0.89
C LEU A 423 -4.30 -1.14 0.59
N VAL A 424 -4.30 0.17 0.84
CA VAL A 424 -3.12 1.02 0.64
C VAL A 424 -2.01 0.64 1.60
N ALA A 425 -2.35 0.32 2.86
CA ALA A 425 -1.37 -0.19 3.82
C ALA A 425 -0.68 -1.46 3.31
N ASP A 426 -1.43 -2.42 2.72
CA ASP A 426 -0.83 -3.63 2.12
C ASP A 426 0.12 -3.27 0.95
N TYR A 427 -0.25 -2.32 0.09
CA TYR A 427 0.60 -1.89 -1.04
C TYR A 427 1.91 -1.22 -0.60
N TYR A 428 1.94 -0.66 0.62
CA TYR A 428 3.06 0.09 1.19
C TYR A 428 3.67 -0.61 2.41
N ASP A 429 3.43 -1.91 2.60
CA ASP A 429 3.94 -2.66 3.77
C ASP A 429 5.47 -2.61 3.85
N ASN A 430 6.14 -2.75 2.70
CA ASN A 430 7.59 -2.65 2.55
C ASN A 430 8.12 -1.20 2.45
N ASP A 431 7.25 -0.17 2.43
CA ASP A 431 7.60 1.23 2.23
C ASP A 431 6.88 2.15 3.23
N GLN A 432 7.02 1.82 4.53
CA GLN A 432 6.33 2.53 5.61
C GLN A 432 6.75 3.99 5.78
N SER A 433 7.93 4.40 5.27
CA SER A 433 8.38 5.79 5.32
C SER A 433 7.48 6.70 4.48
N ASN A 434 6.99 6.21 3.33
CA ASN A 434 6.11 6.96 2.44
C ASN A 434 4.62 6.83 2.78
N LEU A 435 4.23 5.85 3.62
CA LEU A 435 2.84 5.59 3.99
C LEU A 435 2.14 6.82 4.59
N GLY A 436 2.82 7.61 5.42
CA GLY A 436 2.26 8.83 6.00
C GLY A 436 1.91 9.90 4.94
N VAL A 437 2.78 10.09 3.95
CA VAL A 437 2.55 11.01 2.82
C VAL A 437 1.40 10.50 1.95
N VAL A 438 1.35 9.20 1.70
CA VAL A 438 0.27 8.59 0.92
C VAL A 438 -1.08 8.72 1.62
N MET A 439 -1.11 8.51 2.93
CA MET A 439 -2.32 8.70 3.73
C MET A 439 -2.79 10.16 3.71
N SER A 440 -1.89 11.15 3.69
CA SER A 440 -2.28 12.56 3.56
C SER A 440 -2.81 12.91 2.17
N ILE A 441 -2.26 12.31 1.10
CA ILE A 441 -2.81 12.41 -0.26
C ILE A 441 -4.24 11.84 -0.30
N ILE A 442 -4.47 10.68 0.31
CA ILE A 442 -5.81 10.08 0.39
C ILE A 442 -6.78 10.99 1.16
N MET A 443 -6.31 11.62 2.24
CA MET A 443 -7.11 12.60 3.01
C MET A 443 -7.42 13.88 2.22
N SER A 444 -6.64 14.22 1.18
CA SER A 444 -7.00 15.36 0.32
C SER A 444 -8.38 15.17 -0.34
N GLY A 445 -8.80 13.92 -0.56
CA GLY A 445 -10.14 13.58 -1.04
C GLY A 445 -11.25 14.05 -0.08
N LEU A 446 -11.05 13.97 1.23
CA LEU A 446 -12.00 14.49 2.24
C LEU A 446 -12.16 16.01 2.09
N SER A 447 -11.04 16.74 2.03
CA SER A 447 -11.06 18.20 1.88
C SER A 447 -11.71 18.64 0.58
N LEU A 448 -11.38 17.98 -0.54
CA LEU A 448 -11.96 18.28 -1.85
C LEU A 448 -13.45 17.93 -1.91
N GLY A 449 -13.87 16.82 -1.28
CA GLY A 449 -15.27 16.41 -1.24
C GLY A 449 -16.13 17.39 -0.44
N MET A 450 -15.64 17.83 0.73
CA MET A 450 -16.32 18.85 1.55
C MET A 450 -16.37 20.21 0.84
N LEU A 451 -15.36 20.52 0.03
CA LEU A 451 -15.30 21.74 -0.76
C LEU A 451 -16.29 21.72 -1.93
N ALA A 452 -16.38 20.58 -2.62
CA ALA A 452 -17.21 20.42 -3.81
C ALA A 452 -18.69 20.21 -3.46
N GLY A 453 -19.00 19.43 -2.43
CA GLY A 453 -20.35 18.93 -2.14
C GLY A 453 -21.41 20.03 -1.94
N PRO A 454 -21.33 20.89 -0.92
CA PRO A 454 -22.38 21.88 -0.65
C PRO A 454 -22.62 22.87 -1.81
N PRO A 455 -21.58 23.45 -2.46
CA PRO A 455 -21.79 24.33 -3.62
C PRO A 455 -22.46 23.61 -4.79
N ILE A 456 -22.00 22.40 -5.14
CA ILE A 456 -22.57 21.60 -6.24
C ILE A 456 -24.01 21.21 -5.91
N GLY A 457 -24.26 20.74 -4.69
CA GLY A 457 -25.58 20.31 -4.25
C GLY A 457 -26.59 21.43 -4.24
N GLY A 458 -26.23 22.55 -3.62
CA GLY A 458 -27.07 23.73 -3.59
C GLY A 458 -27.43 24.23 -4.99
N ALA A 459 -26.44 24.31 -5.89
CA ALA A 459 -26.62 24.77 -7.25
C ALA A 459 -27.49 23.82 -8.09
N LEU A 460 -27.22 22.51 -8.04
CA LEU A 460 -27.99 21.51 -8.79
C LEU A 460 -29.44 21.42 -8.30
N TYR A 461 -29.68 21.49 -6.99
CA TYR A 461 -31.03 21.47 -6.43
C TYR A 461 -31.84 22.70 -6.88
N GLY A 462 -31.20 23.85 -7.05
CA GLY A 462 -31.83 25.05 -7.59
C GLY A 462 -32.29 24.92 -9.05
N VAL A 463 -31.74 23.96 -9.81
CA VAL A 463 -32.18 23.65 -11.18
C VAL A 463 -33.29 22.61 -11.18
N ASN A 464 -33.10 21.51 -10.43
CA ASN A 464 -34.07 20.43 -10.31
C ASN A 464 -33.83 19.66 -9.00
N GLU A 465 -34.91 19.32 -8.30
CA GLU A 465 -34.89 18.60 -7.02
C GLU A 465 -34.14 17.24 -7.08
N HIS A 466 -34.16 16.57 -8.24
CA HIS A 466 -33.50 15.27 -8.44
C HIS A 466 -32.07 15.36 -8.97
N ALA A 467 -31.64 16.51 -9.51
CA ALA A 467 -30.33 16.67 -10.15
C ALA A 467 -29.13 16.35 -9.24
N PRO A 468 -29.09 16.76 -7.95
CA PRO A 468 -28.01 16.39 -7.03
C PRO A 468 -27.82 14.88 -6.90
N PHE A 469 -28.91 14.11 -6.87
CA PHE A 469 -28.86 12.66 -6.70
C PHE A 469 -28.39 11.95 -7.97
N ILE A 470 -28.77 12.45 -9.15
CA ILE A 470 -28.28 11.94 -10.44
C ILE A 470 -26.77 12.18 -10.55
N PHE A 471 -26.29 13.35 -10.15
CA PHE A 471 -24.86 13.65 -10.09
C PHE A 471 -24.13 12.68 -9.15
N CYS A 472 -24.65 12.44 -7.95
CA CYS A 472 -24.08 11.45 -7.03
C CYS A 472 -24.06 10.04 -7.64
N ALA A 473 -25.12 9.61 -8.31
CA ALA A 473 -25.18 8.30 -8.95
C ALA A 473 -24.11 8.15 -10.06
N ALA A 474 -23.89 9.20 -10.86
CA ALA A 474 -22.84 9.22 -11.87
C ALA A 474 -21.43 9.18 -11.25
N LEU A 475 -21.21 9.91 -10.15
CA LEU A 475 -19.94 9.90 -9.43
C LEU A 475 -19.64 8.53 -8.80
N VAL A 476 -20.64 7.87 -8.22
CA VAL A 476 -20.53 6.49 -7.70
C VAL A 476 -20.23 5.49 -8.82
N PHE A 477 -20.80 5.67 -10.01
CA PHE A 477 -20.49 4.82 -11.14
C PHE A 477 -19.03 4.95 -11.59
N LEU A 478 -18.50 6.17 -11.63
CA LEU A 478 -17.07 6.40 -11.91
C LEU A 478 -16.16 5.74 -10.86
N ASP A 479 -16.51 5.87 -9.58
CA ASP A 479 -15.80 5.22 -8.48
C ASP A 479 -15.87 3.67 -8.58
N LEU A 480 -17.02 3.11 -9.01
CA LEU A 480 -17.17 1.68 -9.25
C LEU A 480 -16.18 1.16 -10.30
N VAL A 481 -16.05 1.87 -11.42
CA VAL A 481 -15.10 1.50 -12.49
C VAL A 481 -13.68 1.45 -11.93
N GLY A 482 -13.27 2.48 -11.16
CA GLY A 482 -11.94 2.51 -10.53
C GLY A 482 -11.70 1.33 -9.58
N ARG A 483 -12.69 0.98 -8.75
CA ARG A 483 -12.57 -0.11 -7.76
C ARG A 483 -12.58 -1.50 -8.37
N VAL A 484 -13.31 -1.71 -9.49
CA VAL A 484 -13.29 -2.99 -10.20
C VAL A 484 -11.89 -3.25 -10.79
N MET A 485 -11.22 -2.19 -11.28
CA MET A 485 -9.89 -2.27 -11.89
C MET A 485 -8.73 -2.46 -10.90
N ILE A 486 -8.95 -2.24 -9.60
CA ILE A 486 -7.94 -2.51 -8.57
C ILE A 486 -7.62 -4.00 -8.50
N ALA A 487 -6.34 -4.35 -8.53
CA ALA A 487 -5.86 -5.69 -8.21
C ALA A 487 -5.91 -5.93 -6.69
N ASP A 488 -6.24 -7.14 -6.24
CA ASP A 488 -6.25 -7.46 -4.80
C ASP A 488 -4.82 -7.85 -4.38
N PRO A 489 -4.18 -7.14 -3.43
CA PRO A 489 -2.85 -7.49 -2.93
C PRO A 489 -2.78 -8.91 -2.37
N SER A 490 -3.91 -9.46 -1.88
CA SER A 490 -3.94 -10.85 -1.39
C SER A 490 -3.87 -11.91 -2.50
N THR A 491 -3.95 -11.50 -3.77
CA THR A 491 -3.61 -12.33 -4.94
C THR A 491 -2.15 -12.17 -5.38
N LEU A 492 -1.43 -11.19 -4.82
CA LEU A 492 0.02 -11.11 -4.95
C LEU A 492 0.63 -12.07 -3.92
N PRO A 493 1.56 -12.96 -4.31
CA PRO A 493 2.17 -13.89 -3.37
C PRO A 493 2.86 -13.12 -2.22
N LEU A 494 2.47 -13.42 -0.99
CA LEU A 494 3.03 -12.81 0.23
C LEU A 494 4.45 -13.32 0.45
N VAL A 495 5.41 -12.40 0.54
CA VAL A 495 6.83 -12.61 0.89
C VAL A 495 6.99 -12.95 2.40
N ASN A 496 6.03 -13.63 3.01
CA ASN A 496 6.01 -13.88 4.46
C ASN A 496 6.84 -15.11 4.88
N ASP A 497 7.30 -15.94 3.95
CA ASP A 497 8.10 -17.14 4.27
C ASP A 497 9.59 -16.82 4.50
N THR A 498 10.05 -15.61 4.18
CA THR A 498 11.48 -15.23 4.28
C THR A 498 11.93 -15.02 5.73
N GLU A 499 11.05 -14.52 6.62
CA GLU A 499 11.37 -14.36 8.05
C GLU A 499 11.41 -15.70 8.81
N GLU A 500 10.57 -16.68 8.44
CA GLU A 500 10.64 -18.04 9.03
C GLU A 500 11.88 -18.79 8.52
N THR A 501 12.26 -18.61 7.24
CA THR A 501 13.43 -19.27 6.65
C THR A 501 14.75 -18.70 7.19
N LEU A 502 14.84 -17.38 7.37
CA LEU A 502 16.02 -16.74 7.99
C LEU A 502 16.17 -17.12 9.47
N GLN A 503 15.07 -17.28 10.22
CA GLN A 503 15.11 -17.79 11.60
C GLN A 503 15.50 -19.27 11.71
N GLU A 504 15.17 -20.11 10.72
CA GLU A 504 15.61 -21.51 10.67
C GLU A 504 17.09 -21.64 10.31
N LEU A 505 17.62 -20.72 9.49
CA LEU A 505 19.05 -20.59 9.18
C LEU A 505 19.86 -20.07 10.39
N GLU A 506 19.35 -19.08 11.14
CA GLU A 506 20.00 -18.55 12.35
C GLU A 506 19.98 -19.53 13.54
N THR A 507 19.06 -20.51 13.57
CA THR A 507 18.93 -21.45 14.70
C THR A 507 19.73 -22.75 14.56
N GLY A 508 20.59 -22.87 13.55
CA GLY A 508 21.70 -23.85 13.54
C GLY A 508 21.28 -25.31 13.70
N LYS A 509 20.10 -25.71 13.23
CA LYS A 509 19.62 -27.11 13.31
C LYS A 509 19.76 -27.88 12.00
N ARG A 510 20.94 -27.81 11.36
CA ARG A 510 21.46 -28.89 10.51
C ARG A 510 22.92 -28.67 10.11
N SER A 511 23.82 -28.93 11.05
CA SER A 511 25.17 -29.43 10.78
C SER A 511 25.50 -30.30 11.99
N SER A 512 25.95 -31.55 11.93
CA SER A 512 26.74 -32.26 10.94
C SER A 512 26.65 -33.75 11.28
N GLN A 513 26.47 -34.63 10.30
CA GLN A 513 26.93 -36.01 10.43
C GLN A 513 27.92 -36.24 9.29
N PHE A 514 29.08 -36.80 9.65
CA PHE A 514 30.32 -36.97 8.87
C PHE A 514 31.29 -35.79 8.91
N LEU A 515 32.27 -35.83 9.82
CA LEU A 515 33.57 -36.47 9.57
C LEU A 515 34.20 -36.88 10.91
N VAL A 516 34.81 -38.06 10.91
CA VAL A 516 35.61 -38.64 11.99
C VAL A 516 36.99 -37.98 11.95
N THR A 517 37.46 -37.44 13.06
CA THR A 517 38.88 -37.34 13.37
C THR A 517 39.09 -37.62 14.86
N ASP A 518 39.94 -38.60 15.13
CA ASP A 518 40.41 -39.00 16.45
C ASP A 518 41.34 -37.93 17.05
N ASP A 519 40.96 -37.30 18.15
CA ASP A 519 41.90 -36.90 19.21
C ASP A 519 41.16 -36.52 20.53
N PRO A 520 41.61 -36.95 21.73
CA PRO A 520 40.87 -36.80 22.97
C PRO A 520 41.51 -35.76 23.89
N ALA A 521 41.23 -34.47 23.70
CA ALA A 521 41.41 -33.48 24.76
C ALA A 521 40.75 -32.17 24.38
N ILE A 522 40.22 -31.48 25.39
CA ILE A 522 39.60 -30.15 25.37
C ILE A 522 38.08 -30.22 25.22
N ASP A 523 37.44 -30.14 26.37
CA ASP A 523 36.01 -29.86 26.57
C ASP A 523 35.79 -28.34 26.51
N PRO A 524 35.03 -27.82 25.54
CA PRO A 524 34.41 -26.52 25.67
C PRO A 524 32.91 -26.73 25.80
N THR A 525 32.40 -26.60 27.01
CA THR A 525 30.97 -26.32 27.24
C THR A 525 30.77 -24.80 27.23
N PRO A 526 30.15 -24.19 26.21
CA PRO A 526 29.50 -22.91 26.38
C PRO A 526 28.10 -23.14 26.96
N SER A 527 27.82 -22.45 28.06
CA SER A 527 26.51 -22.37 28.70
C SER A 527 25.45 -21.83 27.72
N PRO A 528 24.20 -22.34 27.76
CA PRO A 528 23.17 -21.90 26.85
C PRO A 528 22.66 -20.51 27.28
N LEU A 529 23.07 -19.47 26.56
CA LEU A 529 22.35 -18.20 26.55
C LEU A 529 20.93 -18.47 26.04
N SER A 530 19.97 -18.35 26.95
CA SER A 530 18.54 -18.50 26.69
C SER A 530 18.07 -17.42 25.71
N ASN A 531 18.13 -17.70 24.41
CA ASN A 531 17.34 -17.01 23.41
C ASN A 531 15.85 -17.34 23.63
N LYS A 532 15.20 -16.57 24.51
CA LYS A 532 13.75 -16.49 24.56
C LYS A 532 13.31 -15.89 23.22
N LYS A 533 12.87 -16.73 22.27
CA LYS A 533 12.06 -16.32 21.14
C LYS A 533 10.88 -15.49 21.68
N VAL A 534 10.93 -14.18 21.50
CA VAL A 534 9.77 -13.31 21.69
C VAL A 534 8.88 -13.55 20.47
N THR A 535 8.01 -14.56 20.56
CA THR A 535 6.85 -14.61 19.65
C THR A 535 6.05 -13.33 19.88
N PRO A 536 5.73 -12.51 18.86
CA PRO A 536 4.86 -11.35 19.07
C PRO A 536 3.55 -11.87 19.67
N GLU A 537 3.25 -11.45 20.91
CA GLU A 537 2.02 -11.84 21.57
C GLU A 537 0.82 -11.39 20.73
N PRO A 538 -0.28 -12.17 20.70
CA PRO A 538 -1.49 -11.74 20.01
C PRO A 538 -1.92 -10.37 20.53
N VAL A 539 -2.03 -9.41 19.60
CA VAL A 539 -2.46 -8.02 19.82
C VAL A 539 -3.71 -8.03 20.71
N THR A 540 -3.51 -7.75 21.99
CA THR A 540 -4.61 -7.77 22.95
C THR A 540 -5.21 -6.37 22.97
N ILE A 541 -6.46 -6.23 22.52
CA ILE A 541 -7.21 -4.95 22.51
C ILE A 541 -7.15 -4.23 23.89
N ALA A 542 -6.98 -4.99 24.97
CA ALA A 542 -6.78 -4.46 26.32
C ALA A 542 -5.52 -3.59 26.50
N ALA A 543 -4.49 -3.74 25.66
CA ALA A 543 -3.28 -2.93 25.70
C ALA A 543 -3.54 -1.47 25.27
N LEU A 544 -4.45 -1.23 24.33
CA LEU A 544 -4.77 0.13 23.86
C LEU A 544 -5.42 0.99 24.93
N PHE A 545 -6.25 0.36 25.79
CA PHE A 545 -6.86 1.05 26.92
C PHE A 545 -5.83 1.58 27.93
N LYS A 546 -4.59 1.10 27.89
CA LYS A 546 -3.49 1.56 28.75
C LYS A 546 -2.68 2.70 28.11
N MET A 547 -2.85 2.97 26.81
CA MET A 547 -2.08 3.97 26.07
C MET A 547 -2.71 5.36 26.19
N LYS A 548 -2.27 6.13 27.17
CA LYS A 548 -2.83 7.47 27.47
C LYS A 548 -2.77 8.42 26.27
N ALA A 549 -1.62 8.51 25.59
CA ALA A 549 -1.42 9.41 24.45
C ALA A 549 -2.39 9.14 23.29
N LEU A 550 -2.67 7.86 23.02
CA LEU A 550 -3.65 7.45 22.00
C LEU A 550 -5.06 7.94 22.33
N TRP A 551 -5.51 7.78 23.58
CA TRP A 551 -6.84 8.26 23.99
C TRP A 551 -6.94 9.78 23.95
N VAL A 552 -5.89 10.50 24.34
CA VAL A 552 -5.88 11.96 24.24
C VAL A 552 -5.99 12.40 22.77
N ALA A 553 -5.24 11.79 21.86
CA ALA A 553 -5.33 12.07 20.42
C ALA A 553 -6.73 11.74 19.84
N ALA A 554 -7.30 10.59 20.22
CA ALA A 554 -8.62 10.16 19.76
C ALA A 554 -9.74 11.08 20.28
N VAL A 555 -9.69 11.49 21.56
CA VAL A 555 -10.64 12.44 22.15
C VAL A 555 -10.50 13.82 21.52
N PHE A 556 -9.27 14.29 21.32
CA PHE A 556 -9.00 15.54 20.60
C PHE A 556 -9.66 15.54 19.21
N CYS A 557 -9.47 14.45 18.46
CA CYS A 557 -10.09 14.24 17.15
C CYS A 557 -11.62 14.32 17.22
N GLY A 558 -12.25 13.61 18.17
CA GLY A 558 -13.70 13.66 18.37
C GLY A 558 -14.20 15.05 18.75
N VAL A 559 -13.52 15.77 19.65
CA VAL A 559 -13.89 17.13 20.06
C VAL A 559 -13.83 18.12 18.89
N MET A 560 -12.77 18.06 18.08
CA MET A 560 -12.66 18.89 16.88
C MET A 560 -13.75 18.55 15.86
N ALA A 561 -14.06 17.27 15.68
CA ALA A 561 -15.15 16.83 14.80
C ALA A 561 -16.53 17.34 15.27
N ILE A 562 -16.83 17.28 16.58
CA ILE A 562 -18.06 17.84 17.17
C ILE A 562 -18.19 19.33 16.86
N CYS A 563 -17.11 20.10 17.08
CA CYS A 563 -17.12 21.55 16.91
C CYS A 563 -17.24 21.99 15.44
N PHE A 564 -16.76 21.18 14.51
CA PHE A 564 -16.89 21.43 13.08
C PHE A 564 -18.28 21.04 12.56
N THR A 565 -18.72 19.81 12.85
CA THR A 565 -19.96 19.23 12.29
C THR A 565 -21.24 19.87 12.83
N GLN A 566 -21.21 20.50 14.01
CA GLN A 566 -22.34 21.27 14.54
C GLN A 566 -22.79 22.44 13.63
N LEU A 567 -21.88 22.96 12.79
CA LEU A 567 -22.21 24.00 11.81
C LEU A 567 -23.07 23.46 10.66
N GLU A 568 -23.00 22.16 10.37
CA GLU A 568 -23.64 21.57 9.19
C GLU A 568 -25.16 21.71 9.17
N PRO A 569 -25.92 21.36 10.24
CA PRO A 569 -27.36 21.59 10.22
C PRO A 569 -27.73 23.06 10.45
N THR A 570 -26.91 23.81 11.17
CA THR A 570 -27.29 25.11 11.72
C THR A 570 -26.94 26.28 10.83
N LEU A 571 -25.85 26.20 10.07
CA LEU A 571 -25.46 27.25 9.12
C LEU A 571 -26.49 27.40 7.98
N PRO A 572 -26.96 26.33 7.31
CA PRO A 572 -28.04 26.42 6.33
C PRO A 572 -29.32 27.02 6.91
N LEU A 573 -29.75 26.57 8.09
CA LEU A 573 -30.93 27.09 8.78
C LEU A 573 -30.76 28.58 9.14
N HIS A 574 -29.58 28.98 9.61
CA HIS A 574 -29.28 30.37 9.93
C HIS A 574 -29.34 31.27 8.69
N LEU A 575 -28.74 30.84 7.57
CA LEU A 575 -28.75 31.58 6.31
C LEU A 575 -30.15 31.66 5.69
N LYS A 576 -30.92 30.58 5.75
CA LYS A 576 -32.32 30.54 5.30
C LYS A 576 -33.18 31.48 6.15
N ASN A 577 -33.09 31.40 7.47
CA ASN A 577 -33.96 32.16 8.39
C ASN A 577 -33.59 33.65 8.46
N LEU A 578 -32.31 34.00 8.33
CA LEU A 578 -31.84 35.39 8.42
C LEU A 578 -31.93 36.12 7.07
N TYR A 579 -31.56 35.46 5.97
CA TYR A 579 -31.42 36.10 4.66
C TYR A 579 -32.46 35.63 3.62
N GLY A 580 -33.27 34.62 3.92
CA GLY A 580 -34.21 34.04 2.96
C GLY A 580 -33.51 33.35 1.77
N TYR A 581 -32.28 32.88 1.97
CA TYR A 581 -31.48 32.30 0.90
C TYR A 581 -32.02 30.96 0.42
N ASN A 582 -31.90 30.73 -0.89
CA ASN A 582 -32.17 29.43 -1.51
C ASN A 582 -30.98 28.47 -1.36
N SER A 583 -31.17 27.21 -1.76
CA SER A 583 -30.14 26.16 -1.66
C SER A 583 -28.82 26.52 -2.34
N GLY A 584 -28.88 27.16 -3.52
CA GLY A 584 -27.70 27.55 -4.30
C GLY A 584 -26.88 28.64 -3.60
N GLN A 585 -27.55 29.66 -3.06
CA GLN A 585 -26.89 30.72 -2.30
C GLN A 585 -26.28 30.19 -1.01
N ILE A 586 -26.97 29.30 -0.29
CA ILE A 586 -26.43 28.64 0.90
C ILE A 586 -25.19 27.82 0.53
N GLY A 587 -25.25 27.03 -0.54
CA GLY A 587 -24.11 26.27 -1.07
C GLY A 587 -22.92 27.16 -1.42
N ALA A 588 -23.13 28.35 -1.99
CA ALA A 588 -22.07 29.29 -2.28
C ALA A 588 -21.42 29.87 -1.01
N VAL A 589 -22.19 30.18 0.03
CA VAL A 589 -21.65 30.69 1.31
C VAL A 589 -20.80 29.64 2.02
N TRP A 590 -21.07 28.34 1.83
CA TRP A 590 -20.21 27.27 2.37
C TRP A 590 -18.76 27.34 1.88
N LEU A 591 -18.49 27.88 0.68
CA LEU A 591 -17.11 28.11 0.21
C LEU A 591 -16.32 29.03 1.14
N ALA A 592 -16.99 30.01 1.76
CA ALA A 592 -16.38 30.92 2.71
C ALA A 592 -15.87 30.20 3.96
N LEU A 593 -16.46 29.05 4.32
CA LEU A 593 -16.00 28.22 5.44
C LEU A 593 -14.96 27.18 4.98
N VAL A 594 -15.20 26.49 3.87
CA VAL A 594 -14.41 25.31 3.49
C VAL A 594 -13.08 25.66 2.81
N VAL A 595 -13.03 26.65 1.91
CA VAL A 595 -11.77 27.03 1.25
C VAL A 595 -10.71 27.47 2.28
N PRO A 596 -11.04 28.34 3.25
CA PRO A 596 -10.08 28.73 4.28
C PRO A 596 -9.74 27.57 5.21
N ASN A 597 -10.67 26.63 5.46
CA ASN A 597 -10.40 25.43 6.25
C ASN A 597 -9.29 24.57 5.62
N VAL A 598 -9.32 24.36 4.30
CA VAL A 598 -8.24 23.65 3.60
C VAL A 598 -6.91 24.40 3.73
N ALA A 599 -6.91 25.73 3.52
CA ALA A 599 -5.70 26.55 3.65
C ALA A 599 -5.13 26.52 5.08
N GLY A 600 -6.01 26.61 6.08
CA GLY A 600 -5.65 26.49 7.50
C GLY A 600 -5.07 25.11 7.83
N GLY A 601 -5.67 24.04 7.30
CA GLY A 601 -5.18 22.67 7.46
C GLY A 601 -3.78 22.46 6.90
N LEU A 602 -3.48 23.01 5.70
CA LEU A 602 -2.15 22.95 5.11
C LEU A 602 -1.11 23.68 5.97
N LEU A 603 -1.44 24.88 6.48
CA LEU A 603 -0.56 25.63 7.38
C LEU A 603 -0.41 24.96 8.74
N GLY A 604 -1.46 24.30 9.24
CA GLY A 604 -1.42 23.49 10.45
C GLY A 604 -0.49 22.27 10.28
N GLY A 605 -0.51 21.63 9.12
CA GLY A 605 0.42 20.55 8.76
C GLY A 605 1.86 21.05 8.71
N TYR A 606 2.11 22.19 8.05
CA TYR A 606 3.43 22.81 8.04
C TYR A 606 3.92 23.20 9.45
N SER A 607 3.02 23.71 10.30
CA SER A 607 3.30 24.00 11.70
C SER A 607 3.64 22.73 12.47
N PHE A 608 2.95 21.62 12.21
CA PHE A 608 3.23 20.33 12.82
C PHE A 608 4.66 19.87 12.51
N ASP A 609 5.09 19.96 11.26
CA ASP A 609 6.42 19.53 10.83
C ASP A 609 7.53 20.37 11.48
N LYS A 610 7.28 21.67 11.70
CA LYS A 610 8.29 22.60 12.27
C LYS A 610 8.30 22.69 13.79
N LEU A 611 7.12 22.79 14.40
CA LEU A 611 6.96 23.07 15.84
C LEU A 611 6.65 21.80 16.65
N GLY A 612 6.36 20.70 15.96
CA GLY A 612 5.90 19.45 16.56
C GLY A 612 4.41 19.47 16.92
N MET A 613 3.88 18.27 17.17
CA MET A 613 2.47 18.02 17.50
C MET A 613 1.96 18.88 18.65
N ARG A 614 2.64 18.80 19.81
CA ARG A 614 2.16 19.39 21.07
C ARG A 614 1.98 20.90 20.95
N ARG A 615 2.93 21.61 20.33
CA ARG A 615 2.85 23.07 20.16
C ARG A 615 1.76 23.47 19.17
N THR A 616 1.63 22.72 18.07
CA THR A 616 0.60 22.97 17.05
C THR A 616 -0.80 22.81 17.64
N CYS A 617 -1.06 21.74 18.40
CA CYS A 617 -2.34 21.54 19.10
C CYS A 617 -2.61 22.64 20.15
N MET A 618 -1.59 23.02 20.93
CA MET A 618 -1.70 24.07 21.95
C MET A 618 -2.03 25.46 21.37
N ILE A 619 -1.70 25.72 20.10
CA ILE A 619 -2.10 26.94 19.40
C ILE A 619 -3.48 26.75 18.77
N GLY A 620 -3.71 25.62 18.09
CA GLY A 620 -4.88 25.38 17.27
C GLY A 620 -6.19 25.26 18.05
N MET A 621 -6.20 24.59 19.20
CA MET A 621 -7.43 24.39 19.99
C MET A 621 -7.96 25.68 20.63
N PRO A 622 -7.14 26.47 21.36
CA PRO A 622 -7.60 27.77 21.88
C PRO A 622 -8.02 28.71 20.77
N ALA A 623 -7.27 28.75 19.65
CA ALA A 623 -7.64 29.57 18.51
C ALA A 623 -9.02 29.15 17.94
N SER A 624 -9.27 27.83 17.83
CA SER A 624 -10.56 27.29 17.40
C SER A 624 -11.72 27.68 18.34
N ALA A 625 -11.48 27.75 19.65
CA ALA A 625 -12.48 28.26 20.60
C ALA A 625 -12.76 29.76 20.38
N VAL A 626 -11.72 30.56 20.13
CA VAL A 626 -11.88 31.98 19.76
C VAL A 626 -12.68 32.12 18.46
N ALA A 627 -12.43 31.29 17.44
CA ALA A 627 -13.21 31.29 16.21
C ALA A 627 -14.71 31.07 16.44
N LEU A 628 -15.07 30.12 17.32
CA LEU A 628 -16.47 29.90 17.71
C LEU A 628 -17.05 31.10 18.46
N PHE A 629 -16.29 31.72 19.37
CA PHE A 629 -16.74 32.94 20.03
C PHE A 629 -16.93 34.12 19.08
N VAL A 630 -16.08 34.26 18.05
CA VAL A 630 -16.25 35.30 17.03
C VAL A 630 -17.50 35.02 16.18
N LEU A 631 -17.79 33.76 15.85
CA LEU A 631 -19.05 33.36 15.19
C LEU A 631 -20.30 33.67 16.03
N ALA A 632 -20.17 33.76 17.35
CA ALA A 632 -21.26 34.16 18.24
C ALA A 632 -21.59 35.66 18.18
N ILE A 633 -20.65 36.51 17.73
CA ILE A 633 -20.84 37.96 17.74
C ILE A 633 -21.96 38.34 16.76
N PRO A 634 -23.05 38.97 17.23
CA PRO A 634 -24.11 39.43 16.35
C PRO A 634 -23.54 40.55 15.47
N GLY A 635 -23.48 40.29 14.16
CA GLY A 635 -23.03 41.28 13.19
C GLY A 635 -24.16 42.10 12.59
N PRO A 636 -23.82 43.03 11.69
CA PRO A 636 -24.80 43.64 10.78
C PRO A 636 -25.56 42.53 10.03
N THR A 637 -26.80 42.78 9.62
CA THR A 637 -27.61 41.89 8.76
C THR A 637 -27.08 41.83 7.31
N SER A 638 -25.77 41.93 7.14
CA SER A 638 -25.07 41.85 5.85
C SER A 638 -24.39 40.50 5.73
N VAL A 639 -24.64 39.82 4.61
CA VAL A 639 -23.99 38.54 4.29
C VAL A 639 -22.46 38.66 4.26
N VAL A 640 -21.92 39.85 3.96
CA VAL A 640 -20.48 40.10 3.90
C VAL A 640 -19.85 39.86 5.28
N TRP A 641 -20.50 40.29 6.36
CA TRP A 641 -20.03 40.03 7.71
C TRP A 641 -20.00 38.52 7.99
N THR A 642 -21.10 37.81 7.70
CA THR A 642 -21.19 36.35 7.88
C THR A 642 -20.07 35.65 7.12
N CYS A 643 -19.83 36.00 5.86
CA CYS A 643 -18.75 35.43 5.06
C CYS A 643 -17.37 35.72 5.67
N CYS A 644 -17.08 36.95 6.10
CA CYS A 644 -15.79 37.29 6.71
C CYS A 644 -15.53 36.48 7.99
N VAL A 645 -16.55 36.31 8.83
CA VAL A 645 -16.41 35.53 10.07
C VAL A 645 -16.28 34.03 9.76
N LEU A 646 -17.00 33.51 8.76
CA LEU A 646 -16.83 32.13 8.30
C LEU A 646 -15.44 31.89 7.71
N VAL A 647 -14.86 32.86 7.00
CA VAL A 647 -13.48 32.75 6.47
C VAL A 647 -12.48 32.64 7.61
N PHE A 648 -12.60 33.51 8.60
CA PHE A 648 -11.77 33.46 9.80
C PHE A 648 -11.94 32.13 10.54
N ALA A 649 -13.18 31.72 10.80
CA ALA A 649 -13.47 30.49 11.53
C ALA A 649 -13.02 29.24 10.76
N GLY A 650 -13.25 29.19 9.46
CA GLY A 650 -12.82 28.12 8.58
C GLY A 650 -11.32 27.90 8.67
N PHE A 651 -10.55 28.98 8.49
CA PHE A 651 -9.08 28.94 8.59
C PHE A 651 -8.60 28.39 9.93
N ILE A 652 -9.13 28.91 11.03
CA ILE A 652 -8.68 28.54 12.37
C ILE A 652 -9.09 27.12 12.75
N LEU A 653 -10.32 26.71 12.44
CA LEU A 653 -10.79 25.34 12.63
C LEU A 653 -9.97 24.34 11.78
N GLY A 654 -9.62 24.73 10.56
CA GLY A 654 -8.76 23.94 9.66
C GLY A 654 -7.38 23.74 10.26
N PHE A 655 -6.75 24.82 10.71
CA PHE A 655 -5.45 24.79 11.40
C PHE A 655 -5.48 23.87 12.63
N GLY A 656 -6.53 23.96 13.45
CA GLY A 656 -6.70 23.12 14.63
C GLY A 656 -6.89 21.63 14.32
N SER A 657 -7.44 21.29 13.16
CA SER A 657 -7.71 19.89 12.76
C SER A 657 -6.53 19.18 12.08
N ALA A 658 -5.52 19.92 11.62
CA ALA A 658 -4.37 19.37 10.90
C ALA A 658 -3.56 18.25 11.61
N PRO A 659 -3.32 18.30 12.94
CA PRO A 659 -2.45 17.33 13.60
C PRO A 659 -3.13 15.97 13.94
N MET A 660 -4.39 15.74 13.55
CA MET A 660 -5.17 14.57 13.98
C MET A 660 -4.54 13.22 13.57
N MET A 661 -4.03 13.08 12.34
CA MET A 661 -3.48 11.82 11.84
C MET A 661 -2.02 11.56 12.27
N PRO A 662 -1.09 12.53 12.14
CA PRO A 662 0.27 12.34 12.64
C PRO A 662 0.34 12.06 14.15
N ALA A 663 -0.67 12.51 14.91
CA ALA A 663 -0.76 12.24 16.34
C ALA A 663 -0.85 10.76 16.68
N ILE A 664 -1.50 9.94 15.84
CA ILE A 664 -1.59 8.49 16.05
C ILE A 664 -0.26 7.82 15.74
N ALA A 665 0.36 8.19 14.62
CA ALA A 665 1.66 7.68 14.23
C ALA A 665 2.73 7.96 15.29
N ALA A 666 2.60 9.10 16.00
CA ALA A 666 3.46 9.48 17.12
C ALA A 666 3.08 8.80 18.46
N ALA A 667 1.80 8.52 18.69
CA ALA A 667 1.31 7.99 19.97
C ALA A 667 1.28 6.46 20.07
N VAL A 668 1.44 5.76 18.94
CA VAL A 668 1.21 4.33 18.84
C VAL A 668 2.44 3.63 18.23
N PRO A 669 2.90 2.49 18.77
CA PRO A 669 3.92 1.68 18.10
C PRO A 669 3.41 1.15 16.75
N LYS A 670 4.33 0.90 15.81
CA LYS A 670 3.99 0.55 14.43
C LYS A 670 3.05 -0.66 14.33
N GLU A 671 3.19 -1.62 15.25
CA GLU A 671 2.40 -2.85 15.30
C GLU A 671 0.90 -2.59 15.59
N TYR A 672 0.56 -1.41 16.12
CA TYR A 672 -0.79 -1.04 16.51
C TYR A 672 -1.39 0.09 15.66
N TYR A 673 -0.73 0.54 14.59
CA TYR A 673 -1.19 1.64 13.74
C TYR A 673 -2.61 1.45 13.23
N THR A 674 -2.91 0.32 12.60
CA THR A 674 -4.25 0.01 12.06
C THR A 674 -5.35 0.15 13.12
N LEU A 675 -5.03 -0.27 14.35
CA LEU A 675 -5.96 -0.26 15.46
C LEU A 675 -6.09 1.12 16.11
N GLY A 676 -5.00 1.90 16.13
CA GLY A 676 -5.01 3.32 16.50
C GLY A 676 -5.85 4.17 15.54
N TYR A 677 -5.69 3.96 14.22
CA TYR A 677 -6.50 4.60 13.19
C TYR A 677 -7.98 4.23 13.31
N ALA A 678 -8.29 2.95 13.59
CA ALA A 678 -9.67 2.51 13.80
C ALA A 678 -10.33 3.20 15.01
N LEU A 679 -9.62 3.34 16.13
CA LEU A 679 -10.13 4.05 17.32
C LEU A 679 -10.37 5.53 17.04
N MET A 680 -9.46 6.18 16.30
CA MET A 680 -9.65 7.57 15.92
C MET A 680 -10.84 7.73 14.98
N ASN A 681 -10.98 6.86 13.97
CA ASN A 681 -12.14 6.90 13.07
C ASN A 681 -13.46 6.74 13.84
N PHE A 682 -13.48 5.87 14.85
CA PHE A 682 -14.62 5.73 15.76
C PHE A 682 -14.93 7.05 16.51
N MET A 683 -13.91 7.71 17.08
CA MET A 683 -14.11 8.98 17.79
C MET A 683 -14.51 10.14 16.85
N PHE A 684 -13.96 10.17 15.65
CA PHE A 684 -14.36 11.10 14.60
C PHE A 684 -15.83 10.91 14.22
N SER A 685 -16.24 9.65 14.03
CA SER A 685 -17.63 9.27 13.72
C SER A 685 -18.59 9.58 14.86
N PHE A 686 -18.14 9.40 16.11
CA PHE A 686 -18.87 9.85 17.29
C PHE A 686 -19.10 11.37 17.25
N GLY A 687 -18.10 12.13 16.81
CA GLY A 687 -18.25 13.57 16.62
C GLY A 687 -19.27 13.94 15.54
N ILE A 688 -19.23 13.27 14.39
CA ILE A 688 -20.23 13.44 13.30
C ILE A 688 -21.64 13.10 13.77
N ALA A 689 -21.82 12.15 14.69
CA ALA A 689 -23.13 11.80 15.22
C ALA A 689 -23.65 12.85 16.22
N ILE A 690 -22.80 13.29 17.15
CA ILE A 690 -23.22 14.14 18.28
C ILE A 690 -23.26 15.63 17.91
N GLY A 691 -22.31 16.11 17.12
CA GLY A 691 -22.18 17.54 16.76
C GLY A 691 -23.46 18.11 16.14
N PRO A 692 -23.95 17.55 15.02
CA PRO A 692 -25.18 18.00 14.36
C PRO A 692 -26.42 17.89 15.26
N LEU A 693 -26.51 16.82 16.06
CA LEU A 693 -27.65 16.57 16.95
C LEU A 693 -27.75 17.66 18.03
N VAL A 694 -26.66 17.89 18.76
CA VAL A 694 -26.60 18.89 19.83
C VAL A 694 -26.68 20.31 19.23
N GLY A 695 -25.97 20.55 18.13
CA GLY A 695 -25.98 21.83 17.42
C GLY A 695 -27.38 22.25 17.01
N SER A 696 -28.11 21.37 16.30
CA SER A 696 -29.48 21.64 15.85
C SER A 696 -30.45 21.82 17.02
N PHE A 697 -30.30 21.04 18.10
CA PHE A 697 -31.13 21.19 19.28
C PHE A 697 -30.91 22.57 19.93
N VAL A 698 -29.66 22.93 20.24
CA VAL A 698 -29.33 24.22 20.87
C VAL A 698 -29.76 25.39 19.98
N PHE A 699 -29.53 25.32 18.66
CA PHE A 699 -29.95 26.34 17.71
C PHE A 699 -31.45 26.65 17.79
N GLN A 700 -32.30 25.63 17.93
CA GLN A 700 -33.75 25.82 17.91
C GLN A 700 -34.32 26.42 19.18
N TYR A 701 -33.74 26.07 20.34
CA TYR A 701 -34.23 26.58 21.62
C TYR A 701 -33.67 27.96 21.97
N VAL A 702 -32.39 28.18 21.70
CA VAL A 702 -31.68 29.39 22.15
C VAL A 702 -31.05 30.20 21.02
N GLY A 703 -31.01 29.70 19.78
CA GLY A 703 -30.51 30.44 18.62
C GLY A 703 -29.00 30.34 18.38
N TRP A 704 -28.58 30.89 17.23
CA TRP A 704 -27.22 30.85 16.71
C TRP A 704 -26.14 31.31 17.69
N MET A 705 -26.31 32.48 18.31
CA MET A 705 -25.32 33.07 19.22
C MET A 705 -25.01 32.13 20.38
N TRP A 706 -26.04 31.61 21.05
CA TRP A 706 -25.88 30.75 22.22
C TRP A 706 -25.29 29.39 21.86
N GLN A 707 -25.63 28.85 20.69
CA GLN A 707 -24.99 27.65 20.17
C GLN A 707 -23.48 27.86 20.03
N MET A 708 -23.04 28.92 19.35
CA MET A 708 -21.61 29.22 19.17
C MET A 708 -20.89 29.41 20.51
N LEU A 709 -21.53 30.07 21.49
CA LEU A 709 -21.00 30.21 22.86
C LEU A 709 -20.85 28.85 23.57
N VAL A 710 -21.86 27.98 23.50
CA VAL A 710 -21.84 26.66 24.16
C VAL A 710 -20.70 25.80 23.60
N PHE A 711 -20.54 25.73 22.28
CA PHE A 711 -19.44 24.96 21.68
C PHE A 711 -18.07 25.61 21.91
N GLY A 712 -17.98 26.94 21.93
CA GLY A 712 -16.75 27.66 22.30
C GLY A 712 -16.30 27.40 23.74
N ILE A 713 -17.25 27.40 24.69
CA ILE A 713 -17.00 27.05 26.10
C ILE A 713 -16.58 25.58 26.20
N PHE A 714 -17.30 24.67 25.54
CA PHE A 714 -16.96 23.26 25.51
C PHE A 714 -15.52 23.04 25.02
N LEU A 715 -15.13 23.66 23.90
CA LEU A 715 -13.79 23.53 23.34
C LEU A 715 -12.70 24.13 24.26
N THR A 716 -13.01 25.25 24.92
CA THR A 716 -12.13 25.88 25.93
C THR A 716 -11.90 24.93 27.12
N LEU A 717 -12.96 24.27 27.60
CA LEU A 717 -12.87 23.30 28.70
C LEU A 717 -12.09 22.04 28.32
N MET A 718 -12.11 21.65 27.04
CA MET A 718 -11.35 20.50 26.54
C MET A 718 -9.88 20.82 26.23
N THR A 719 -9.52 22.09 26.07
CA THR A 719 -8.15 22.51 25.73
C THR A 719 -7.06 21.98 26.69
N PRO A 720 -7.25 21.97 28.03
CA PRO A 720 -6.24 21.44 28.96
C PRO A 720 -5.91 19.95 28.77
N LEU A 721 -6.78 19.17 28.12
CA LEU A 721 -6.50 17.75 27.82
C LEU A 721 -5.26 17.59 26.93
N ILE A 722 -4.94 18.57 26.08
CA ILE A 722 -3.71 18.54 25.25
C ILE A 722 -2.45 18.52 26.11
N LEU A 723 -2.48 19.09 27.32
CA LEU A 723 -1.31 19.09 28.20
C LEU A 723 -0.94 17.68 28.68
N LEU A 724 -1.82 16.70 28.48
CA LEU A 724 -1.61 15.28 28.79
C LEU A 724 -1.01 14.48 27.61
N MET A 725 -0.78 15.12 26.45
CA MET A 725 -0.11 14.51 25.28
C MET A 725 1.40 14.40 25.44
#